data_AF-A0A916ZKN4-F1
#
_entry.id   AF-A0A916ZKN4-F1
#
_cell.length_a   1.000
_cell.length_b   1.000
_cell.length_c   1.000
_cell.angle_alpha   90.00
_cell.angle_beta   90.00
_cell.angle_gamma   90.00
#
_symmetry.space_group_name_H-M   'P 1'
#
loop_
_entity.id
_entity.type
_entity.pdbx_description
1 polymer ?
#
loop_
_entity_poly.entity_id
_entity_poly.type
_entity_poly.pdbx_seq_one_letter_code
_entity_poly.pdbx_strand_id
1 'polypeptide(L)'
;MTDTAIRSEIDADGILLLTIDVPGQSMNVITPEVSRDLAAAIERLKTDPAIKGAVLTSGKASGFMAGADLKGIGALIGGGVVSEGKSKMAALFDSVFQLNRLLRDLETCGKPVAAAVNGLALGGGLEFILACHYRVIADNPKITLGLPEVMVGLFPGAGGTQRLPRLMGVQPALMYLLQGKNMSPQEALGFGVVQAVVPAADVVATAKAWVKANPTKGIQPWDEKGFRFPGGVGAMNPAFAQTFMAGTAMTHVNAGDNMNAPKAILSAVYEGAQLPMDTAIRVESKYFAKVVADPQAGNMIRSLFVSKQAAEKGARRPAGIAPMPTKKIGMLGAGLMGAGVAMVTAQAGIEVVLLDRDLAAAEKGKQYTADRLAKKRTDPAKAQVILDRIHPTANYADLAGCDLIIEAVFETREIKAGVTKATEAVVGADTIFGSNTSTLPITGLAEAWTKPENFIGIHFFSPVEKMPLVEIIVGKKTGAEAIAKALDYVAAIRKTPIVVNDSRGFYTSRCFGTYVQEGLALLGEGTVPALIENVGKQMGMPVGPLAVNDEVGLDLSYKVGQQTRADLGDAYKPGPADGVITTMHELGRQGRKNAKGFYVYPEGGGKKFIWPELLATVAGGAAAEQPSPAEVKERLLYRQLVECARCFAEGVLETPEDGDLGAIFGWGFAPFTGGPFSHMDTVGIADVVATLDRLAQAHGERFSPPALLREMAAAGETFYGRAKLKAAA
;
A
#
# COMPACT_ATOMS: atom_id res chain seq x y z
N MET A 1 34.35 20.43 1.08
CA MET A 1 34.59 19.08 1.63
C MET A 1 33.62 18.16 0.92
N THR A 2 34.08 17.14 0.20
CA THR A 2 33.18 16.18 -0.45
C THR A 2 32.65 15.22 0.60
N ASP A 3 31.34 15.25 0.85
CA ASP A 3 30.69 14.32 1.77
C ASP A 3 30.89 12.88 1.27
N THR A 4 31.69 12.12 2.01
CA THR A 4 32.05 10.74 1.71
C THR A 4 30.98 9.83 2.31
N ALA A 5 30.35 9.01 1.46
CA ALA A 5 29.31 8.07 1.84
C ALA A 5 29.83 6.66 2.13
N ILE A 6 31.01 6.30 1.60
CA ILE A 6 31.68 5.03 1.92
C ILE A 6 33.09 5.31 2.45
N ARG A 7 33.28 5.02 3.74
CA ARG A 7 34.59 5.12 4.41
C ARG A 7 35.37 3.83 4.17
N SER A 8 36.68 3.95 3.94
CA SER A 8 37.54 2.80 3.66
C SER A 8 38.72 2.71 4.62
N GLU A 9 38.95 1.54 5.22
CA GLU A 9 40.08 1.28 6.12
C GLU A 9 40.75 -0.05 5.72
N ILE A 10 42.08 -0.09 5.67
CA ILE A 10 42.83 -1.33 5.39
C ILE A 10 43.43 -1.81 6.71
N ASP A 11 43.20 -3.07 7.06
CA ASP A 11 43.82 -3.67 8.25
C ASP A 11 45.18 -4.32 7.96
N ALA A 12 45.83 -4.83 9.01
CA ALA A 12 47.15 -5.46 8.93
C ALA A 12 47.20 -6.72 8.05
N ASP A 13 46.04 -7.34 7.77
CA ASP A 13 45.92 -8.50 6.88
C ASP A 13 45.70 -8.09 5.41
N GLY A 14 45.70 -6.79 5.11
CA GLY A 14 45.45 -6.25 3.77
C GLY A 14 43.98 -6.32 3.36
N ILE A 15 43.04 -6.40 4.31
CA ILE A 15 41.60 -6.44 4.01
C ILE A 15 41.04 -5.02 4.05
N LEU A 16 40.41 -4.61 2.94
CA LEU A 16 39.75 -3.32 2.81
C LEU A 16 38.34 -3.38 3.41
N LEU A 17 38.12 -2.77 4.57
CA LEU A 17 36.80 -2.57 5.15
C LEU A 17 36.14 -1.33 4.54
N LEU A 18 35.01 -1.52 3.87
CA LEU A 18 34.17 -0.49 3.27
C LEU A 18 32.92 -0.30 4.14
N THR A 19 32.85 0.82 4.86
CA THR A 19 31.74 1.16 5.74
C THR A 19 30.83 2.17 5.06
N ILE A 20 29.63 1.73 4.67
CA ILE A 20 28.59 2.60 4.09
C ILE A 20 27.94 3.39 5.21
N ASP A 21 28.00 4.71 5.14
CA ASP A 21 27.46 5.62 6.15
C ASP A 21 27.07 6.94 5.49
N VAL A 22 25.90 6.98 4.86
CA VAL A 22 25.44 8.15 4.11
C VAL A 22 25.21 9.33 5.06
N PRO A 23 25.92 10.46 4.90
CA PRO A 23 25.79 11.62 5.78
C PRO A 23 24.38 12.21 5.74
N GLY A 24 23.89 12.73 6.89
CA GLY A 24 22.58 13.38 6.99
C GLY A 24 21.35 12.46 6.86
N GLN A 25 21.54 11.17 6.57
CA GLN A 25 20.46 10.20 6.42
C GLN A 25 20.39 9.25 7.62
N SER A 26 19.18 8.91 8.06
CA SER A 26 18.94 7.92 9.12
C SER A 26 19.10 6.47 8.65
N MET A 27 19.05 6.25 7.34
CA MET A 27 19.26 4.97 6.66
C MET A 27 20.28 5.14 5.54
N ASN A 28 21.06 4.11 5.26
CA ASN A 28 21.81 4.08 4.01
C ASN A 28 20.85 3.85 2.82
N VAL A 29 21.00 4.67 1.78
CA VAL A 29 20.29 4.57 0.51
C VAL A 29 21.28 4.77 -0.64
N ILE A 30 20.93 4.32 -1.84
CA ILE A 30 21.79 4.49 -3.00
C ILE A 30 21.68 5.94 -3.49
N THR A 31 22.76 6.70 -3.26
CA THR A 31 22.93 8.07 -3.76
C THR A 31 24.04 8.12 -4.83
N PRO A 32 24.18 9.23 -5.58
CA PRO A 32 25.32 9.43 -6.46
C PRO A 32 26.67 9.31 -5.73
N GLU A 33 26.75 9.78 -4.48
CA GLU A 33 27.96 9.69 -3.63
C GLU A 33 28.32 8.23 -3.33
N VAL A 34 27.34 7.40 -2.97
CA VAL A 34 27.55 5.95 -2.74
C VAL A 34 28.10 5.29 -4.00
N SER A 35 27.53 5.61 -5.17
CA SER A 35 27.96 5.04 -6.44
C SER A 35 29.40 5.45 -6.80
N ARG A 36 29.73 6.73 -6.62
CA ARG A 36 31.07 7.27 -6.86
C ARG A 36 32.10 6.65 -5.91
N ASP A 37 31.81 6.60 -4.61
CA ASP A 37 32.75 6.12 -3.61
C ASP A 37 32.97 4.60 -3.75
N LEU A 38 31.92 3.84 -4.12
CA LEU A 38 32.04 2.42 -4.44
C LEU A 38 32.90 2.19 -5.68
N ALA A 39 32.73 3.00 -6.73
CA ALA A 39 33.57 2.92 -7.93
C ALA A 39 35.05 3.14 -7.60
N ALA A 40 35.36 4.17 -6.81
CA ALA A 40 36.72 4.44 -6.35
C ALA A 40 37.27 3.28 -5.50
N ALA A 41 36.46 2.67 -4.64
CA ALA A 41 36.84 1.52 -3.84
C ALA A 41 37.13 0.27 -4.70
N ILE A 42 36.32 0.02 -5.72
CA ILE A 42 36.53 -1.09 -6.67
C ILE A 42 37.82 -0.91 -7.45
N GLU A 43 38.11 0.30 -7.93
CA GLU A 43 39.36 0.56 -8.65
C GLU A 43 40.59 0.39 -7.75
N ARG A 44 40.53 0.84 -6.49
CA ARG A 44 41.58 0.55 -5.50
C ARG A 44 41.71 -0.95 -5.25
N LEU A 45 40.58 -1.66 -5.09
CA LEU A 45 40.58 -3.10 -4.90
C LEU A 45 41.26 -3.83 -6.07
N LYS A 46 41.07 -3.40 -7.31
CA LYS A 46 41.73 -3.98 -8.50
C LYS A 46 43.22 -3.65 -8.57
N THR A 47 43.59 -2.39 -8.31
CA THR A 47 44.92 -1.87 -8.67
C THR A 47 45.93 -1.88 -7.54
N ASP A 48 45.51 -1.84 -6.27
CA ASP A 48 46.41 -1.81 -5.12
C ASP A 48 46.83 -3.24 -4.73
N PRO A 49 48.13 -3.60 -4.85
CA PRO A 49 48.61 -4.94 -4.50
C PRO A 49 48.61 -5.21 -3.00
N ALA A 50 48.56 -4.18 -2.13
CA ALA A 50 48.46 -4.35 -0.69
C ALA A 50 47.09 -4.89 -0.27
N ILE A 51 46.04 -4.58 -1.04
CA ILE A 51 44.69 -5.04 -0.77
C ILE A 51 44.52 -6.49 -1.26
N LYS A 52 44.17 -7.42 -0.37
CA LYS A 52 43.98 -8.84 -0.66
C LYS A 52 42.51 -9.24 -0.84
N GLY A 53 41.60 -8.40 -0.37
CA GLY A 53 40.15 -8.55 -0.51
C GLY A 53 39.41 -7.43 0.22
N ALA A 54 38.09 -7.47 0.23
CA ALA A 54 37.27 -6.42 0.85
C ALA A 54 36.10 -6.97 1.67
N VAL A 55 35.65 -6.18 2.65
CA VAL A 55 34.41 -6.41 3.41
C VAL A 55 33.54 -5.17 3.32
N LEU A 56 32.30 -5.32 2.84
CA LEU A 56 31.28 -4.25 2.87
C LEU A 56 30.46 -4.38 4.15
N THR A 57 30.28 -3.28 4.88
CA THR A 57 29.41 -3.19 6.05
C THR A 57 28.71 -1.84 6.13
N SER A 58 27.84 -1.65 7.12
CA SER A 58 27.12 -0.40 7.35
C SER A 58 27.51 0.23 8.68
N GLY A 59 27.69 1.55 8.67
CA GLY A 59 27.86 2.37 9.87
C GLY A 59 26.55 2.77 10.55
N LYS A 60 25.38 2.45 9.96
CA LYS A 60 24.07 2.80 10.52
C LYS A 60 23.55 1.70 11.44
N ALA A 61 23.07 2.09 12.62
CA ALA A 61 22.38 1.18 13.55
C ALA A 61 21.03 0.67 13.02
N SER A 62 20.46 1.39 12.06
CA SER A 62 19.14 1.13 11.50
C SER A 62 19.13 0.02 10.43
N GLY A 63 20.29 -0.30 9.85
CA GLY A 63 20.46 -1.46 8.98
C GLY A 63 21.59 -1.34 7.98
N PHE A 64 21.70 -2.31 7.07
CA PHE A 64 22.72 -2.31 6.03
C PHE A 64 22.42 -1.22 4.98
N MET A 65 21.29 -1.36 4.27
CA MET A 65 20.83 -0.41 3.26
C MET A 65 19.35 -0.65 2.91
N ALA A 66 18.56 0.43 2.83
CA ALA A 66 17.12 0.36 2.57
C ALA A 66 16.74 0.28 1.08
N GLY A 67 17.69 0.48 0.17
CA GLY A 67 17.51 0.44 -1.28
C GLY A 67 17.82 1.76 -1.97
N ALA A 68 17.23 1.99 -3.13
CA ALA A 68 17.39 3.23 -3.87
C ALA A 68 16.64 4.40 -3.22
N ASP A 69 17.11 5.63 -3.44
CA ASP A 69 16.35 6.83 -3.08
C ASP A 69 15.16 7.00 -4.05
N LEU A 70 14.04 6.36 -3.69
CA LEU A 70 12.80 6.42 -4.48
C LEU A 70 12.21 7.83 -4.55
N LYS A 71 12.56 8.75 -3.64
CA LYS A 71 12.15 10.16 -3.77
C LYS A 71 12.89 10.83 -4.92
N GLY A 72 14.21 10.63 -4.99
CA GLY A 72 15.04 11.10 -6.10
C GLY A 72 14.62 10.47 -7.45
N ILE A 73 14.38 9.16 -7.47
CA ILE A 73 13.90 8.45 -8.67
C ILE A 73 12.51 8.94 -9.09
N GLY A 74 11.57 9.08 -8.15
CA GLY A 74 10.23 9.59 -8.44
C GLY A 74 10.22 11.01 -9.01
N ALA A 75 11.10 11.89 -8.51
CA ALA A 75 11.27 13.25 -9.04
C ALA A 75 11.84 13.25 -10.47
N LEU A 76 12.79 12.36 -10.77
CA LEU A 76 13.38 12.21 -12.10
C LEU A 76 12.39 11.61 -13.12
N ILE A 77 11.63 10.59 -12.73
CA ILE A 77 10.60 9.95 -13.57
C ILE A 77 9.42 10.88 -13.81
N GLY A 78 8.96 11.59 -12.77
CA GLY A 78 7.82 12.52 -12.86
C GLY A 78 8.15 13.89 -13.48
N GLY A 79 9.42 14.25 -13.61
CA GLY A 79 9.89 15.56 -14.10
C GLY A 79 10.18 15.65 -15.60
N GLY A 80 10.01 14.55 -16.36
CA GLY A 80 10.14 14.57 -17.82
C GLY A 80 11.54 14.91 -18.37
N VAL A 81 12.61 14.74 -17.58
CA VAL A 81 13.96 15.07 -18.04
C VAL A 81 14.57 13.89 -18.81
N VAL A 82 14.68 14.03 -20.13
CA VAL A 82 15.66 13.26 -20.92
C VAL A 82 16.30 14.17 -21.98
N SER A 83 17.64 14.20 -21.95
CA SER A 83 18.56 15.07 -22.70
C SER A 83 18.57 14.91 -24.21
N GLU A 84 19.11 15.92 -24.91
CA GLU A 84 19.33 15.95 -26.37
C GLU A 84 20.37 14.90 -26.84
N GLY A 85 20.19 14.37 -28.06
CA GLY A 85 21.26 13.72 -28.86
C GLY A 85 21.22 12.19 -29.02
N LYS A 86 20.49 11.43 -28.18
CA LYS A 86 20.19 9.99 -28.35
C LYS A 86 18.67 9.77 -28.27
N SER A 87 18.14 8.65 -28.77
CA SER A 87 16.72 8.33 -28.48
C SER A 87 16.54 8.27 -26.96
N LYS A 88 15.44 8.85 -26.44
CA LYS A 88 15.20 8.99 -24.99
C LYS A 88 15.39 7.67 -24.23
N MET A 89 15.02 6.56 -24.86
CA MET A 89 15.13 5.22 -24.29
C MET A 89 16.57 4.69 -24.20
N ALA A 90 17.44 5.01 -25.16
CA ALA A 90 18.84 4.59 -25.12
C ALA A 90 19.61 5.31 -23.99
N ALA A 91 19.36 6.61 -23.82
CA ALA A 91 19.93 7.37 -22.71
C ALA A 91 19.42 6.87 -21.35
N LEU A 92 18.12 6.54 -21.26
CA LEU A 92 17.54 5.95 -20.06
C LEU A 92 18.16 4.58 -19.74
N PHE A 93 18.32 3.71 -20.75
CA PHE A 93 19.01 2.43 -20.59
C PHE A 93 20.44 2.62 -20.06
N ASP A 94 21.22 3.51 -20.69
CA ASP A 94 22.61 3.78 -20.30
C ASP A 94 22.70 4.25 -18.83
N SER A 95 21.73 5.06 -18.39
CA SER A 95 21.62 5.56 -17.02
C SER A 95 21.31 4.44 -16.01
N VAL A 96 20.27 3.64 -16.25
CA VAL A 96 19.86 2.57 -15.32
C VAL A 96 20.87 1.41 -15.29
N PHE A 97 21.60 1.18 -16.38
CA PHE A 97 22.62 0.13 -16.46
C PHE A 97 23.87 0.45 -15.63
N GLN A 98 24.12 1.72 -15.25
CA GLN A 98 25.33 2.13 -14.53
C GLN A 98 25.54 1.34 -13.24
N LEU A 99 24.48 1.18 -12.44
CA LEU A 99 24.59 0.47 -11.16
C LEU A 99 24.83 -1.03 -11.37
N ASN A 100 24.19 -1.62 -12.39
CA ASN A 100 24.44 -3.01 -12.77
C ASN A 100 25.91 -3.23 -13.18
N ARG A 101 26.47 -2.32 -13.98
CA ARG A 101 27.89 -2.34 -14.36
C ARG A 101 28.80 -2.23 -13.14
N LEU A 102 28.51 -1.29 -12.25
CA LEU A 102 29.29 -1.07 -11.03
C LEU A 102 29.31 -2.31 -10.12
N LEU A 103 28.16 -2.93 -9.88
CA LEU A 103 28.08 -4.17 -9.10
C LEU A 103 28.75 -5.34 -9.82
N ARG A 104 28.69 -5.39 -11.15
CA ARG A 104 29.42 -6.40 -11.93
C ARG A 104 30.94 -6.20 -11.87
N ASP A 105 31.41 -4.97 -11.82
CA ASP A 105 32.83 -4.65 -11.63
C ASP A 105 33.33 -5.08 -10.24
N LEU A 106 32.48 -5.02 -9.22
CA LEU A 106 32.77 -5.56 -7.88
C LEU A 106 32.90 -7.09 -7.91
N GLU A 107 31.99 -7.78 -8.60
CA GLU A 107 32.00 -9.24 -8.77
C GLU A 107 33.22 -9.76 -9.52
N THR A 108 33.71 -8.99 -10.49
CA THR A 108 34.76 -9.42 -11.42
C THR A 108 36.10 -8.76 -11.14
N CYS A 109 36.25 -8.10 -9.98
CA CYS A 109 37.49 -7.44 -9.59
C CYS A 109 38.67 -8.40 -9.34
N GLY A 110 38.42 -9.71 -9.29
CA GLY A 110 39.44 -10.74 -9.14
C GLY A 110 39.94 -11.00 -7.72
N LYS A 111 39.37 -10.31 -6.71
CA LYS A 111 39.68 -10.51 -5.28
C LYS A 111 38.43 -10.89 -4.49
N PRO A 112 38.55 -11.66 -3.39
CA PRO A 112 37.42 -12.01 -2.54
C PRO A 112 36.78 -10.76 -1.91
N VAL A 113 35.45 -10.73 -1.92
CA VAL A 113 34.64 -9.63 -1.36
C VAL A 113 33.53 -10.24 -0.51
N ALA A 114 33.44 -9.87 0.77
CA ALA A 114 32.38 -10.32 1.65
C ALA A 114 31.44 -9.16 2.05
N ALA A 115 30.18 -9.46 2.32
CA ALA A 115 29.23 -8.56 2.95
C ALA A 115 29.02 -8.95 4.42
N ALA A 116 29.19 -7.98 5.31
CA ALA A 116 28.90 -8.06 6.73
C ALA A 116 27.59 -7.30 7.03
N VAL A 117 26.48 -8.03 7.04
CA VAL A 117 25.11 -7.51 7.10
C VAL A 117 24.64 -7.42 8.55
N ASN A 118 24.69 -6.20 9.10
CA ASN A 118 24.33 -5.89 10.49
C ASN A 118 22.84 -5.58 10.70
N GLY A 119 22.05 -5.44 9.64
CA GLY A 119 20.62 -5.16 9.72
C GLY A 119 19.89 -5.31 8.39
N LEU A 120 18.77 -4.61 8.20
CA LEU A 120 17.95 -4.76 6.98
C LEU A 120 18.77 -4.52 5.69
N ALA A 121 18.50 -5.30 4.65
CA ALA A 121 19.02 -5.10 3.30
C ALA A 121 17.88 -5.27 2.30
N LEU A 122 17.30 -4.16 1.87
CA LEU A 122 16.10 -4.14 1.02
C LEU A 122 16.42 -3.53 -0.34
N GLY A 123 15.77 -4.05 -1.37
CA GLY A 123 15.92 -3.60 -2.74
C GLY A 123 17.37 -3.61 -3.20
N GLY A 124 17.85 -2.47 -3.69
CA GLY A 124 19.25 -2.25 -4.01
C GLY A 124 20.25 -2.63 -2.88
N GLY A 125 19.86 -2.56 -1.61
CA GLY A 125 20.69 -3.04 -0.50
C GLY A 125 20.93 -4.56 -0.54
N LEU A 126 19.91 -5.35 -0.92
CA LEU A 126 20.08 -6.77 -1.18
C LEU A 126 20.91 -6.99 -2.45
N GLU A 127 20.69 -6.21 -3.50
CA GLU A 127 21.47 -6.32 -4.75
C GLU A 127 22.98 -6.07 -4.54
N PHE A 128 23.35 -5.15 -3.65
CA PHE A 128 24.75 -4.91 -3.25
C PHE A 128 25.38 -6.14 -2.61
N ILE A 129 24.70 -6.77 -1.65
CA ILE A 129 25.28 -7.94 -0.97
C ILE A 129 25.27 -9.17 -1.86
N LEU A 130 24.30 -9.28 -2.80
CA LEU A 130 24.27 -10.34 -3.81
C LEU A 130 25.47 -10.24 -4.77
N ALA A 131 26.01 -9.05 -5.01
CA ALA A 131 27.22 -8.85 -5.80
C ALA A 131 28.52 -9.24 -5.07
N CYS A 132 28.49 -9.42 -3.74
CA CYS A 132 29.64 -9.92 -2.99
C CYS A 132 29.83 -11.43 -3.21
N HIS A 133 31.02 -11.97 -2.95
CA HIS A 133 31.31 -13.41 -3.07
C HIS A 133 30.79 -14.20 -1.85
N TYR A 134 30.76 -13.56 -0.68
CA TYR A 134 30.32 -14.15 0.57
C TYR A 134 29.45 -13.19 1.37
N ARG A 135 28.48 -13.70 2.13
CA ARG A 135 27.54 -12.91 2.92
C ARG A 135 27.37 -13.52 4.31
N VAL A 136 27.68 -12.73 5.33
CA VAL A 136 27.43 -13.03 6.74
C VAL A 136 26.39 -12.06 7.27
N ILE A 137 25.41 -12.56 8.01
CA ILE A 137 24.34 -11.73 8.58
C ILE A 137 24.24 -11.90 10.09
N ALA A 138 23.83 -10.83 10.78
CA ALA A 138 23.55 -10.88 12.21
C ALA A 138 22.34 -11.78 12.52
N ASP A 139 22.42 -12.54 13.60
CA ASP A 139 21.31 -13.31 14.16
C ASP A 139 20.35 -12.38 14.89
N ASN A 140 19.47 -11.75 14.11
CA ASN A 140 18.45 -10.87 14.63
C ASN A 140 17.15 -11.08 13.84
N PRO A 141 16.08 -11.60 14.47
CA PRO A 141 14.84 -11.90 13.79
C PRO A 141 14.09 -10.65 13.27
N LYS A 142 14.53 -9.44 13.65
CA LYS A 142 14.01 -8.17 13.10
C LYS A 142 14.62 -7.81 11.76
N ILE A 143 15.69 -8.48 11.34
CA ILE A 143 16.34 -8.21 10.06
C ILE A 143 15.46 -8.73 8.93
N THR A 144 15.29 -7.90 7.91
CA THR A 144 14.55 -8.24 6.69
C THR A 144 15.44 -8.07 5.47
N LEU A 145 15.49 -9.11 4.65
CA LEU A 145 16.14 -9.12 3.35
C LEU A 145 15.08 -9.22 2.26
N GLY A 146 15.12 -8.42 1.21
CA GLY A 146 14.07 -8.54 0.19
C GLY A 146 14.22 -7.59 -0.99
N LEU A 147 13.37 -7.80 -1.98
CA LEU A 147 13.27 -7.01 -3.21
C LEU A 147 11.83 -6.49 -3.37
N PRO A 148 11.41 -5.48 -2.57
CA PRO A 148 10.03 -5.04 -2.48
C PRO A 148 9.59 -4.08 -3.60
N GLU A 149 10.44 -3.82 -4.61
CA GLU A 149 10.21 -2.82 -5.67
C GLU A 149 8.87 -2.99 -6.40
N VAL A 150 8.39 -4.23 -6.57
CA VAL A 150 7.12 -4.53 -7.23
C VAL A 150 5.91 -3.92 -6.51
N MET A 151 6.01 -3.69 -5.21
CA MET A 151 4.96 -3.06 -4.40
C MET A 151 4.75 -1.59 -4.75
N VAL A 152 5.72 -0.95 -5.42
CA VAL A 152 5.68 0.47 -5.82
C VAL A 152 5.73 0.64 -7.34
N GLY A 153 5.46 -0.42 -8.11
CA GLY A 153 5.40 -0.36 -9.58
C GLY A 153 6.76 -0.44 -10.28
N LEU A 154 7.83 -0.74 -9.55
CA LEU A 154 9.17 -0.97 -10.08
C LEU A 154 9.54 -2.46 -9.97
N PHE A 155 10.76 -2.82 -10.35
CA PHE A 155 11.34 -4.11 -10.00
C PHE A 155 12.86 -3.97 -9.83
N PRO A 156 13.57 -4.99 -9.31
CA PRO A 156 15.03 -4.91 -9.12
C PRO A 156 15.76 -4.60 -10.43
N GLY A 157 16.61 -3.57 -10.39
CA GLY A 157 17.27 -3.00 -11.57
C GLY A 157 18.80 -3.00 -11.50
N ALA A 158 19.38 -3.61 -10.46
CA ALA A 158 20.81 -3.76 -10.24
C ALA A 158 21.21 -5.23 -10.08
N GLY A 159 20.61 -6.10 -10.88
CA GLY A 159 20.90 -7.52 -11.06
C GLY A 159 20.17 -8.44 -10.10
N GLY A 160 19.24 -7.94 -9.29
CA GLY A 160 18.42 -8.75 -8.38
C GLY A 160 17.62 -9.83 -9.09
N THR A 161 17.10 -9.56 -10.30
CA THR A 161 16.39 -10.58 -11.10
C THR A 161 17.33 -11.63 -11.70
N GLN A 162 18.65 -11.41 -11.62
CA GLN A 162 19.65 -12.29 -12.21
C GLN A 162 20.43 -13.08 -11.15
N ARG A 163 20.85 -12.41 -10.08
CA ARG A 163 21.65 -12.98 -8.98
C ARG A 163 20.80 -13.87 -8.08
N LEU A 164 19.62 -13.38 -7.66
CA LEU A 164 18.79 -14.11 -6.71
C LEU A 164 18.34 -15.48 -7.27
N PRO A 165 17.79 -15.58 -8.51
CA PRO A 165 17.46 -16.89 -9.09
C PRO A 165 18.66 -17.81 -9.26
N ARG A 166 19.87 -17.29 -9.55
CA ARG A 166 21.09 -18.10 -9.68
C ARG A 166 21.58 -18.69 -8.36
N LEU A 167 21.19 -18.13 -7.22
CA LEU A 167 21.49 -18.65 -5.89
C LEU A 167 20.44 -19.67 -5.42
N MET A 168 19.16 -19.30 -5.47
CA MET A 168 18.09 -20.10 -4.83
C MET A 168 17.23 -20.92 -5.80
N GLY A 169 17.40 -20.73 -7.11
CA GLY A 169 16.54 -21.27 -8.16
C GLY A 169 15.39 -20.34 -8.54
N VAL A 170 14.87 -20.53 -9.76
CA VAL A 170 13.87 -19.62 -10.37
C VAL A 170 12.54 -19.61 -9.62
N GLN A 171 11.99 -20.79 -9.31
CA GLN A 171 10.67 -20.91 -8.69
C GLN A 171 10.58 -20.20 -7.33
N PRO A 172 11.48 -20.44 -6.35
CA PRO A 172 11.43 -19.70 -5.09
C PRO A 172 11.78 -18.22 -5.29
N ALA A 173 12.70 -17.85 -6.18
CA ALA A 173 13.03 -16.45 -6.42
C ALA A 173 11.84 -15.63 -6.95
N LEU A 174 11.05 -16.17 -7.87
CA LEU A 174 9.85 -15.50 -8.40
C LEU A 174 8.82 -15.21 -7.30
N MET A 175 8.75 -16.02 -6.24
CA MET A 175 7.85 -15.74 -5.11
C MET A 175 8.26 -14.47 -4.36
N TYR A 176 9.54 -14.20 -4.22
CA TYR A 176 10.04 -12.97 -3.60
C TYR A 176 9.94 -11.76 -4.54
N LEU A 177 10.29 -11.95 -5.81
CA LEU A 177 10.29 -10.89 -6.81
C LEU A 177 8.88 -10.39 -7.16
N LEU A 178 7.91 -11.30 -7.36
CA LEU A 178 6.55 -10.93 -7.79
C LEU A 178 5.66 -10.47 -6.63
N GLN A 179 5.96 -10.88 -5.40
CA GLN A 179 5.15 -10.55 -4.21
C GLN A 179 5.81 -9.49 -3.32
N GLY A 180 7.06 -9.08 -3.61
CA GLY A 180 7.82 -8.14 -2.78
C GLY A 180 8.01 -8.61 -1.34
N LYS A 181 8.06 -9.95 -1.12
CA LYS A 181 8.18 -10.53 0.21
C LYS A 181 9.59 -10.38 0.76
N ASN A 182 9.68 -10.29 2.08
CA ASN A 182 10.94 -10.30 2.81
C ASN A 182 11.28 -11.71 3.29
N MET A 183 12.58 -12.02 3.31
CA MET A 183 13.21 -13.17 3.94
C MET A 183 13.76 -12.77 5.30
N SER A 184 13.59 -13.67 6.28
CA SER A 184 14.36 -13.67 7.52
C SER A 184 15.81 -14.13 7.28
N PRO A 185 16.74 -13.87 8.22
CA PRO A 185 18.11 -14.38 8.12
C PRO A 185 18.17 -15.90 7.94
N GLN A 186 17.28 -16.64 8.60
CA GLN A 186 17.28 -18.11 8.55
C GLN A 186 16.70 -18.65 7.24
N GLU A 187 15.68 -18.02 6.66
CA GLU A 187 15.23 -18.36 5.32
C GLU A 187 16.32 -18.09 4.28
N ALA A 188 16.99 -16.93 4.38
CA ALA A 188 18.09 -16.59 3.48
C ALA A 188 19.26 -17.57 3.58
N LEU A 189 19.56 -18.08 4.79
CA LEU A 189 20.55 -19.15 4.99
C LEU A 189 20.11 -20.45 4.32
N GLY A 190 18.86 -20.86 4.54
CA GLY A 190 18.30 -22.09 3.96
C GLY A 190 18.30 -22.12 2.43
N PHE A 191 18.17 -20.95 1.78
CA PHE A 191 18.26 -20.81 0.34
C PHE A 191 19.67 -20.49 -0.20
N GLY A 192 20.67 -20.38 0.66
CA GLY A 192 22.03 -20.00 0.27
C GLY A 192 22.18 -18.56 -0.20
N VAL A 193 21.17 -17.71 0.03
CA VAL A 193 21.24 -16.26 -0.21
C VAL A 193 22.32 -15.65 0.70
N VAL A 194 22.40 -16.11 1.95
CA VAL A 194 23.55 -15.86 2.84
C VAL A 194 24.23 -17.17 3.20
N GLN A 195 25.50 -17.09 3.63
CA GLN A 195 26.29 -18.29 3.95
C GLN A 195 26.47 -18.51 5.45
N ALA A 196 26.29 -17.48 6.29
CA ALA A 196 26.39 -17.60 7.73
C ALA A 196 25.49 -16.62 8.47
N VAL A 197 24.91 -17.08 9.58
CA VAL A 197 24.17 -16.27 10.55
C VAL A 197 24.96 -16.31 11.87
N VAL A 198 25.37 -15.17 12.40
CA VAL A 198 26.26 -15.07 13.57
C VAL A 198 25.81 -13.97 14.53
N PRO A 199 26.27 -13.94 15.80
CA PRO A 199 25.97 -12.83 16.70
C PRO A 199 26.35 -11.48 16.09
N ALA A 200 25.55 -10.44 16.35
CA ALA A 200 25.73 -9.13 15.71
C ALA A 200 27.13 -8.52 15.90
N ALA A 201 27.77 -8.79 17.03
CA ALA A 201 29.13 -8.33 17.33
C ALA A 201 30.21 -8.97 16.42
N ASP A 202 29.93 -10.16 15.87
CA ASP A 202 30.93 -10.98 15.19
C ASP A 202 30.85 -10.89 13.65
N VAL A 203 29.84 -10.20 13.11
CA VAL A 203 29.54 -10.20 11.66
C VAL A 203 30.73 -9.71 10.83
N VAL A 204 31.34 -8.59 11.22
CA VAL A 204 32.50 -8.02 10.49
C VAL A 204 33.73 -8.92 10.66
N ALA A 205 34.00 -9.40 11.87
CA ALA A 205 35.14 -10.27 12.15
C ALA A 205 35.06 -11.57 11.35
N THR A 206 33.87 -12.18 11.28
CA THR A 206 33.59 -13.40 10.51
C THR A 206 33.79 -13.16 9.01
N ALA A 207 33.27 -12.04 8.48
CA ALA A 207 33.45 -11.70 7.07
C ALA A 207 34.93 -11.50 6.72
N LYS A 208 35.70 -10.79 7.57
CA LYS A 208 37.16 -10.62 7.40
C LYS A 208 37.90 -11.95 7.44
N ALA A 209 37.58 -12.81 8.41
CA ALA A 209 38.18 -14.14 8.52
C ALA A 209 37.96 -14.97 7.25
N TRP A 210 36.76 -14.92 6.66
CA TRP A 210 36.48 -15.60 5.39
C TRP A 210 37.33 -15.06 4.24
N VAL A 211 37.41 -13.73 4.09
CA VAL A 211 38.23 -13.09 3.05
C VAL A 211 39.70 -13.51 3.17
N LYS A 212 40.26 -13.49 4.38
CA LYS A 212 41.64 -13.92 4.67
C LYS A 212 41.90 -15.37 4.28
N ALA A 213 40.98 -16.26 4.65
CA ALA A 213 41.12 -17.69 4.42
C ALA A 213 40.90 -18.10 2.95
N ASN A 214 40.31 -17.24 2.13
CA ASN A 214 39.88 -17.57 0.77
C ASN A 214 40.41 -16.58 -0.29
N PRO A 215 41.75 -16.41 -0.42
CA PRO A 215 42.35 -15.40 -1.30
C PRO A 215 42.04 -15.60 -2.79
N THR A 216 41.61 -16.79 -3.19
CA THR A 216 41.26 -17.14 -4.59
C THR A 216 39.75 -17.13 -4.88
N LYS A 217 38.89 -16.88 -3.88
CA LYS A 217 37.42 -16.88 -4.03
C LYS A 217 36.88 -15.52 -4.48
N GLY A 218 37.50 -14.94 -5.52
CA GLY A 218 37.07 -13.72 -6.20
C GLY A 218 36.29 -13.98 -7.50
N ILE A 219 35.59 -15.10 -7.58
CA ILE A 219 34.78 -15.52 -8.74
C ILE A 219 33.42 -15.96 -8.22
N GLN A 220 32.34 -15.48 -8.84
CA GLN A 220 30.97 -15.87 -8.49
C GLN A 220 30.62 -17.27 -9.03
N PRO A 221 29.69 -18.00 -8.38
CA PRO A 221 29.31 -19.35 -8.83
C PRO A 221 28.87 -19.41 -10.29
N TRP A 222 28.17 -18.38 -10.79
CA TRP A 222 27.68 -18.33 -12.18
C TRP A 222 28.74 -17.98 -13.23
N ASP A 223 29.95 -17.60 -12.80
CA ASP A 223 31.09 -17.39 -13.67
C ASP A 223 32.06 -18.59 -13.65
N GLU A 224 31.88 -19.53 -12.73
CA GLU A 224 32.65 -20.76 -12.70
C GLU A 224 32.29 -21.69 -13.87
N LYS A 225 33.31 -22.30 -14.48
CA LYS A 225 33.11 -23.26 -15.57
C LYS A 225 32.28 -24.44 -15.07
N GLY A 226 31.18 -24.71 -15.74
CA GLY A 226 30.29 -25.82 -15.41
C GLY A 226 29.17 -25.46 -14.42
N PHE A 227 28.98 -24.17 -14.10
CA PHE A 227 27.82 -23.71 -13.35
C PHE A 227 26.52 -24.34 -13.87
N ARG A 228 25.72 -24.84 -12.93
CA ARG A 228 24.37 -25.35 -13.19
C ARG A 228 23.40 -24.49 -12.41
N PHE A 229 22.44 -23.93 -13.13
CA PHE A 229 21.37 -23.16 -12.53
C PHE A 229 20.57 -24.07 -11.56
N PRO A 230 20.37 -23.68 -10.29
CA PRO A 230 19.60 -24.49 -9.35
C PRO A 230 18.17 -24.77 -9.88
N GLY A 231 17.81 -26.05 -10.00
CA GLY A 231 16.54 -26.49 -10.59
C GLY A 231 16.51 -26.57 -12.12
N GLY A 232 17.56 -26.09 -12.81
CA GLY A 232 17.64 -26.05 -14.27
C GLY A 232 16.79 -24.95 -14.91
N VAL A 233 17.09 -24.64 -16.17
CA VAL A 233 16.48 -23.54 -16.93
C VAL A 233 16.19 -23.93 -18.37
N GLY A 234 15.32 -23.15 -19.02
CA GLY A 234 14.99 -23.28 -20.44
C GLY A 234 13.73 -24.12 -20.71
N ALA A 235 13.14 -23.92 -21.88
CA ALA A 235 11.85 -24.51 -22.25
C ALA A 235 11.83 -26.05 -22.23
N MET A 236 12.99 -26.69 -22.40
CA MET A 236 13.13 -28.15 -22.36
C MET A 236 13.22 -28.70 -20.93
N ASN A 237 13.34 -27.85 -19.91
CA ASN A 237 13.24 -28.25 -18.51
C ASN A 237 11.77 -28.15 -18.05
N PRO A 238 11.10 -29.28 -17.70
CA PRO A 238 9.68 -29.26 -17.36
C PRO A 238 9.32 -28.38 -16.15
N ALA A 239 10.17 -28.35 -15.11
CA ALA A 239 9.92 -27.55 -13.91
C ALA A 239 10.01 -26.05 -14.21
N PHE A 240 10.97 -25.64 -15.04
CA PHE A 240 11.09 -24.25 -15.52
C PHE A 240 9.87 -23.86 -16.37
N ALA A 241 9.49 -24.69 -17.35
CA ALA A 241 8.32 -24.42 -18.20
C ALA A 241 7.02 -24.31 -17.38
N GLN A 242 6.80 -25.23 -16.42
CA GLN A 242 5.65 -25.19 -15.52
C GLN A 242 5.66 -23.97 -14.61
N THR A 243 6.83 -23.56 -14.11
CA THR A 243 6.99 -22.36 -13.27
C THR A 243 6.51 -21.10 -14.00
N PHE A 244 6.87 -20.93 -15.28
CA PHE A 244 6.43 -19.76 -16.04
C PHE A 244 4.99 -19.84 -16.54
N MET A 245 4.49 -21.04 -16.87
CA MET A 245 3.08 -21.24 -17.18
C MET A 245 2.20 -20.85 -15.98
N ALA A 246 2.50 -21.39 -14.79
CA ALA A 246 1.78 -21.05 -13.56
C ALA A 246 2.03 -19.60 -13.13
N GLY A 247 3.28 -19.12 -13.21
CA GLY A 247 3.66 -17.76 -12.83
C GLY A 247 2.97 -16.68 -13.67
N THR A 248 2.85 -16.91 -14.98
CA THR A 248 2.11 -16.01 -15.89
C THR A 248 0.62 -15.98 -15.54
N ALA A 249 0.00 -17.15 -15.35
CA ALA A 249 -1.41 -17.25 -14.98
C ALA A 249 -1.70 -16.60 -13.62
N MET A 250 -0.87 -16.85 -12.61
CA MET A 250 -1.00 -16.23 -11.29
C MET A 250 -0.77 -14.72 -11.31
N THR A 251 0.17 -14.25 -12.14
CA THR A 251 0.40 -12.82 -12.33
C THR A 251 -0.81 -12.15 -12.99
N HIS A 252 -1.42 -12.79 -13.99
CA HIS A 252 -2.67 -12.32 -14.59
C HIS A 252 -3.79 -12.24 -13.54
N VAL A 253 -3.97 -13.29 -12.72
CA VAL A 253 -4.98 -13.30 -11.65
C VAL A 253 -4.76 -12.20 -10.61
N ASN A 254 -3.51 -11.95 -10.21
CA ASN A 254 -3.19 -11.02 -9.13
C ASN A 254 -3.08 -9.55 -9.58
N ALA A 255 -2.65 -9.29 -10.82
CA ALA A 255 -2.40 -7.95 -11.33
C ALA A 255 -3.37 -7.51 -12.44
N GLY A 256 -4.25 -8.40 -12.92
CA GLY A 256 -5.29 -8.10 -13.92
C GLY A 256 -4.74 -7.55 -15.24
N ASP A 257 -3.50 -7.90 -15.58
CA ASP A 257 -2.71 -7.31 -16.67
C ASP A 257 -2.45 -5.79 -16.59
N ASN A 258 -2.83 -5.14 -15.49
CA ASN A 258 -2.71 -3.70 -15.32
C ASN A 258 -1.34 -3.23 -14.84
N MET A 259 -0.49 -4.12 -14.32
CA MET A 259 0.82 -3.77 -13.79
C MET A 259 1.95 -4.24 -14.72
N ASN A 260 2.84 -3.30 -15.07
CA ASN A 260 3.98 -3.52 -15.95
C ASN A 260 5.13 -4.26 -15.25
N ALA A 261 5.40 -3.95 -13.99
CA ALA A 261 6.53 -4.51 -13.25
C ALA A 261 6.50 -6.05 -13.10
N PRO A 262 5.38 -6.70 -12.69
CA PRO A 262 5.31 -8.16 -12.62
C PRO A 262 5.58 -8.85 -13.96
N LYS A 263 5.09 -8.28 -15.07
CA LYS A 263 5.35 -8.79 -16.42
C LYS A 263 6.82 -8.66 -16.78
N ALA A 264 7.41 -7.50 -16.49
CA ALA A 264 8.82 -7.23 -16.71
C ALA A 264 9.73 -8.18 -15.90
N ILE A 265 9.36 -8.49 -14.64
CA ILE A 265 10.07 -9.48 -13.80
C ILE A 265 10.06 -10.85 -14.48
N LEU A 266 8.88 -11.34 -14.91
CA LEU A 266 8.77 -12.62 -15.58
C LEU A 266 9.65 -12.67 -16.83
N SER A 267 9.60 -11.63 -17.67
CA SER A 267 10.44 -11.56 -18.87
C SER A 267 11.93 -11.50 -18.56
N ALA A 268 12.35 -10.66 -17.61
CA ALA A 268 13.75 -10.50 -17.22
C ALA A 268 14.34 -11.79 -16.64
N VAL A 269 13.59 -12.51 -15.81
CA VAL A 269 14.03 -13.80 -15.25
C VAL A 269 14.01 -14.89 -16.31
N TYR A 270 12.96 -14.99 -17.14
CA TYR A 270 12.84 -16.03 -18.17
C TYR A 270 13.98 -15.98 -19.18
N GLU A 271 14.19 -14.80 -19.77
CA GLU A 271 15.24 -14.57 -20.76
C GLU A 271 16.63 -14.60 -20.11
N GLY A 272 16.79 -13.88 -18.98
CA GLY A 272 18.08 -13.73 -18.31
C GLY A 272 18.63 -15.03 -17.72
N ALA A 273 17.79 -15.93 -17.23
CA ALA A 273 18.23 -17.20 -16.65
C ALA A 273 18.89 -18.15 -17.67
N GLN A 274 18.64 -17.94 -18.97
CA GLN A 274 19.19 -18.75 -20.06
C GLN A 274 20.46 -18.15 -20.67
N LEU A 275 20.93 -17.01 -20.14
CA LEU A 275 22.04 -16.24 -20.69
C LEU A 275 23.23 -16.16 -19.71
N PRO A 276 24.45 -15.91 -20.22
CA PRO A 276 25.58 -15.52 -19.37
C PRO A 276 25.26 -14.23 -18.58
N MET A 277 25.86 -14.08 -17.40
CA MET A 277 25.54 -12.99 -16.46
C MET A 277 25.59 -11.61 -17.13
N ASP A 278 26.65 -11.31 -17.88
CA ASP A 278 26.84 -10.00 -18.54
C ASP A 278 25.75 -9.64 -19.56
N THR A 279 25.14 -10.64 -20.20
CA THR A 279 24.01 -10.43 -21.10
C THR A 279 22.71 -10.36 -20.31
N ALA A 280 22.58 -11.19 -19.28
CA ALA A 280 21.39 -11.28 -18.45
C ALA A 280 21.08 -9.95 -17.71
N ILE A 281 22.10 -9.27 -17.17
CA ILE A 281 21.91 -7.96 -16.51
C ILE A 281 21.54 -6.83 -17.50
N ARG A 282 21.92 -6.97 -18.78
CA ARG A 282 21.45 -6.06 -19.84
C ARG A 282 19.99 -6.31 -20.19
N VAL A 283 19.54 -7.57 -20.19
CA VAL A 283 18.12 -7.91 -20.35
C VAL A 283 17.28 -7.32 -19.22
N GLU A 284 17.73 -7.46 -17.97
CA GLU A 284 17.08 -6.80 -16.83
C GLU A 284 16.97 -5.29 -17.05
N SER A 285 18.09 -4.62 -17.35
CA SER A 285 18.13 -3.17 -17.53
C SER A 285 17.25 -2.68 -18.69
N LYS A 286 17.11 -3.48 -19.76
CA LYS A 286 16.19 -3.20 -20.87
C LYS A 286 14.73 -3.17 -20.41
N TYR A 287 14.32 -4.16 -19.62
CA TYR A 287 12.96 -4.19 -19.08
C TYR A 287 12.75 -3.12 -17.99
N PHE A 288 13.77 -2.85 -17.19
CA PHE A 288 13.74 -1.81 -16.16
C PHE A 288 13.58 -0.42 -16.78
N ALA A 289 14.33 -0.10 -17.83
CA ALA A 289 14.17 1.15 -18.58
C ALA A 289 12.75 1.33 -19.13
N LYS A 290 12.11 0.26 -19.62
CA LYS A 290 10.72 0.32 -20.09
C LYS A 290 9.73 0.63 -18.96
N VAL A 291 9.87 -0.03 -17.81
CA VAL A 291 9.00 0.19 -16.65
C VAL A 291 9.17 1.61 -16.10
N VAL A 292 10.41 2.08 -16.00
CA VAL A 292 10.75 3.43 -15.52
C VAL A 292 10.23 4.53 -16.46
N ALA A 293 10.20 4.28 -17.77
CA ALA A 293 9.69 5.25 -18.75
C ALA A 293 8.16 5.37 -18.76
N ASP A 294 7.45 4.40 -18.19
CA ASP A 294 5.99 4.40 -18.14
C ASP A 294 5.50 5.25 -16.94
N PRO A 295 4.53 6.17 -17.14
CA PRO A 295 3.98 7.00 -16.05
C PRO A 295 3.46 6.19 -14.85
N GLN A 296 3.03 4.94 -15.07
CA GLN A 296 2.57 4.04 -14.01
C GLN A 296 3.57 3.94 -12.85
N ALA A 297 4.85 3.72 -13.13
CA ALA A 297 5.85 3.57 -12.08
C ALA A 297 5.99 4.86 -11.25
N GLY A 298 6.04 6.01 -11.93
CA GLY A 298 6.10 7.31 -11.27
C GLY A 298 4.88 7.60 -10.38
N ASN A 299 3.69 7.26 -10.86
CA ASN A 299 2.44 7.43 -10.13
C ASN A 299 2.36 6.52 -8.89
N MET A 300 2.74 5.26 -9.03
CA MET A 300 2.78 4.32 -7.92
C MET A 300 3.82 4.73 -6.87
N ILE A 301 5.02 5.15 -7.27
CA ILE A 301 6.04 5.66 -6.33
C ILE A 301 5.52 6.88 -5.59
N ARG A 302 4.89 7.83 -6.30
CA ARG A 302 4.31 9.04 -5.70
C ARG A 302 3.35 8.68 -4.57
N SER A 303 2.34 7.85 -4.83
CA SER A 303 1.30 7.59 -3.85
C SER A 303 1.67 6.51 -2.83
N LEU A 304 2.15 5.34 -3.30
CA LEU A 304 2.38 4.16 -2.45
C LEU A 304 3.65 4.27 -1.60
N PHE A 305 4.58 5.15 -1.97
CA PHE A 305 5.82 5.38 -1.23
C PHE A 305 5.91 6.79 -0.66
N VAL A 306 5.92 7.83 -1.51
CA VAL A 306 6.21 9.21 -1.06
C VAL A 306 5.08 9.77 -0.20
N SER A 307 3.85 9.82 -0.74
CA SER A 307 2.68 10.35 -0.03
C SER A 307 2.36 9.51 1.20
N LYS A 308 2.38 8.17 1.06
CA LYS A 308 2.13 7.25 2.19
C LYS A 308 3.09 7.50 3.35
N GLN A 309 4.39 7.57 3.10
CA GLN A 309 5.37 7.82 4.16
C GLN A 309 5.23 9.22 4.77
N ALA A 310 4.87 10.23 3.97
CA ALA A 310 4.63 11.57 4.48
C ALA A 310 3.43 11.58 5.44
N ALA A 311 2.32 10.95 5.04
CA ALA A 311 1.13 10.80 5.88
C ALA A 311 1.43 10.06 7.19
N GLU A 312 2.12 8.91 7.12
CA GLU A 312 2.52 8.12 8.30
C GLU A 312 3.50 8.85 9.23
N LYS A 313 4.24 9.84 8.71
CA LYS A 313 5.15 10.71 9.49
C LYS A 313 4.46 11.99 10.00
N GLY A 314 3.14 12.11 9.83
CA GLY A 314 2.37 13.23 10.35
C GLY A 314 2.43 14.48 9.47
N ALA A 315 2.52 14.35 8.14
CA ALA A 315 2.47 15.50 7.22
C ALA A 315 1.19 16.35 7.31
N ARG A 316 0.13 15.83 7.95
CA ARG A 316 -1.13 16.53 8.23
C ARG A 316 -1.29 16.93 9.69
N ARG A 317 -0.29 16.67 10.54
CA ARG A 317 -0.34 17.00 11.96
C ARG A 317 -0.21 18.51 12.14
N PRO A 318 -1.12 19.18 12.87
CA PRO A 318 -1.00 20.61 13.15
C PRO A 318 0.34 20.95 13.83
N ALA A 319 0.96 22.03 13.37
CA ALA A 319 2.20 22.54 13.95
C ALA A 319 1.97 23.19 15.31
N GLY A 320 3.01 23.27 16.15
CA GLY A 320 2.96 23.96 17.44
C GLY A 320 2.29 23.19 18.59
N ILE A 321 1.75 21.99 18.34
CA ILE A 321 1.13 21.14 19.36
C ILE A 321 2.11 20.04 19.78
N ALA A 322 2.35 19.87 21.09
CA ALA A 322 3.21 18.79 21.59
C ALA A 322 2.61 17.39 21.27
N PRO A 323 3.42 16.32 21.15
CA PRO A 323 2.90 14.96 20.99
C PRO A 323 1.88 14.59 22.07
N MET A 324 0.73 14.04 21.67
CA MET A 324 -0.39 13.68 22.55
C MET A 324 -0.63 12.16 22.56
N PRO A 325 0.33 11.34 23.05
CA PRO A 325 0.17 9.88 23.02
C PRO A 325 -1.08 9.42 23.76
N THR A 326 -1.82 8.48 23.17
CA THR A 326 -3.00 7.86 23.81
C THR A 326 -2.56 6.79 24.80
N LYS A 327 -3.00 6.91 26.05
CA LYS A 327 -2.70 5.93 27.10
C LYS A 327 -3.82 4.93 27.30
N LYS A 328 -5.07 5.41 27.31
CA LYS A 328 -6.26 4.61 27.60
C LYS A 328 -7.43 5.06 26.73
N ILE A 329 -7.91 4.16 25.86
CA ILE A 329 -9.05 4.42 24.98
C ILE A 329 -10.35 3.88 25.59
N GLY A 330 -11.43 4.63 25.45
CA GLY A 330 -12.79 4.10 25.57
C GLY A 330 -13.33 3.75 24.18
N MET A 331 -13.57 2.47 23.92
CA MET A 331 -14.13 1.96 22.67
C MET A 331 -15.61 1.62 22.87
N LEU A 332 -16.49 2.46 22.34
CA LEU A 332 -17.94 2.31 22.48
C LEU A 332 -18.52 1.47 21.34
N GLY A 333 -19.10 0.33 21.67
CA GLY A 333 -19.55 -0.70 20.73
C GLY A 333 -18.48 -1.78 20.53
N ALA A 334 -18.82 -3.03 20.87
CA ALA A 334 -17.96 -4.21 20.79
C ALA A 334 -18.29 -5.12 19.58
N GLY A 335 -19.03 -4.58 18.60
CA GLY A 335 -19.27 -5.23 17.32
C GLY A 335 -18.00 -5.40 16.47
N LEU A 336 -18.16 -5.82 15.21
CA LEU A 336 -17.03 -6.14 14.32
C LEU A 336 -15.98 -5.01 14.23
N MET A 337 -16.41 -3.76 14.09
CA MET A 337 -15.52 -2.60 14.02
C MET A 337 -14.82 -2.34 15.35
N GLY A 338 -15.57 -2.17 16.44
CA GLY A 338 -14.99 -1.87 17.74
C GLY A 338 -14.10 -2.97 18.30
N ALA A 339 -14.43 -4.25 18.08
CA ALA A 339 -13.54 -5.36 18.41
C ALA A 339 -12.22 -5.32 17.61
N GLY A 340 -12.29 -4.95 16.33
CA GLY A 340 -11.11 -4.75 15.48
C GLY A 340 -10.24 -3.57 15.93
N VAL A 341 -10.85 -2.44 16.30
CA VAL A 341 -10.15 -1.26 16.85
C VAL A 341 -9.51 -1.61 18.20
N ALA A 342 -10.24 -2.28 19.10
CA ALA A 342 -9.73 -2.76 20.38
C ALA A 342 -8.49 -3.67 20.20
N MET A 343 -8.56 -4.62 19.27
CA MET A 343 -7.46 -5.51 18.95
C MET A 343 -6.19 -4.76 18.53
N VAL A 344 -6.27 -3.86 17.53
CA VAL A 344 -5.08 -3.15 17.02
C VAL A 344 -4.52 -2.17 18.04
N THR A 345 -5.37 -1.61 18.90
CA THR A 345 -4.99 -0.70 19.98
C THR A 345 -4.25 -1.42 21.10
N ALA A 346 -4.78 -2.56 21.55
CA ALA A 346 -4.13 -3.40 22.55
C ALA A 346 -2.79 -3.98 22.06
N GLN A 347 -2.69 -4.29 20.76
CA GLN A 347 -1.44 -4.71 20.11
C GLN A 347 -0.38 -3.59 20.07
N ALA A 348 -0.81 -2.33 19.99
CA ALA A 348 0.06 -1.16 20.07
C ALA A 348 0.52 -0.84 21.52
N GLY A 349 0.00 -1.56 22.52
CA GLY A 349 0.37 -1.39 23.92
C GLY A 349 -0.51 -0.40 24.69
N ILE A 350 -1.65 -0.01 24.13
CA ILE A 350 -2.58 0.98 24.71
C ILE A 350 -3.70 0.22 25.44
N GLU A 351 -4.12 0.72 26.61
CA GLU A 351 -5.22 0.15 27.39
C GLU A 351 -6.58 0.45 26.73
N VAL A 352 -7.50 -0.51 26.73
CA VAL A 352 -8.80 -0.42 26.08
C VAL A 352 -9.91 -0.73 27.09
N VAL A 353 -10.83 0.21 27.29
CA VAL A 353 -12.13 -0.05 27.90
C VAL A 353 -13.13 -0.31 26.77
N LEU A 354 -13.52 -1.58 26.60
CA LEU A 354 -14.43 -2.02 25.54
C LEU A 354 -15.85 -2.08 26.08
N LEU A 355 -16.64 -1.06 25.77
CA LEU A 355 -18.01 -0.91 26.28
C LEU A 355 -19.03 -1.39 25.25
N ASP A 356 -20.03 -2.16 25.68
CA ASP A 356 -21.24 -2.44 24.89
C ASP A 356 -22.49 -2.36 25.79
N ARG A 357 -23.67 -2.63 25.23
CA ARG A 357 -24.96 -2.57 25.93
C ARG A 357 -25.02 -3.51 27.15
N ASP A 358 -24.28 -4.62 27.08
CA ASP A 358 -24.20 -5.66 28.08
C ASP A 358 -22.80 -6.29 28.08
N LEU A 359 -22.42 -6.89 29.22
CA LEU A 359 -21.08 -7.45 29.41
C LEU A 359 -20.81 -8.62 28.45
N ALA A 360 -21.83 -9.40 28.08
CA ALA A 360 -21.65 -10.53 27.19
C ALA A 360 -21.27 -10.09 25.76
N ALA A 361 -21.86 -8.99 25.27
CA ALA A 361 -21.50 -8.37 24.01
C ALA A 361 -20.06 -7.80 24.04
N ALA A 362 -19.66 -7.14 25.14
CA ALA A 362 -18.30 -6.65 25.34
C ALA A 362 -17.27 -7.80 25.37
N GLU A 363 -17.56 -8.87 26.12
CA GLU A 363 -16.71 -10.08 26.19
C GLU A 363 -16.59 -10.77 24.84
N LYS A 364 -17.67 -10.81 24.05
CA LYS A 364 -17.62 -11.32 22.67
C LYS A 364 -16.66 -10.49 21.80
N GLY A 365 -16.62 -9.17 21.98
CA GLY A 365 -15.65 -8.31 21.31
C GLY A 365 -14.20 -8.58 21.74
N LYS A 366 -13.95 -8.88 23.02
CA LYS A 366 -12.63 -9.33 23.50
C LYS A 366 -12.27 -10.70 22.94
N GLN A 367 -13.22 -11.64 22.87
CA GLN A 367 -13.02 -12.98 22.32
C GLN A 367 -12.60 -12.94 20.85
N TYR A 368 -13.12 -11.99 20.06
CA TYR A 368 -12.66 -11.76 18.69
C TYR A 368 -11.13 -11.59 18.62
N THR A 369 -10.54 -10.84 19.56
CA THR A 369 -9.08 -10.66 19.65
C THR A 369 -8.38 -11.99 19.94
N ALA A 370 -8.87 -12.76 20.91
CA ALA A 370 -8.31 -14.07 21.27
C ALA A 370 -8.29 -15.02 20.07
N ASP A 371 -9.41 -15.12 19.35
CA ASP A 371 -9.54 -15.98 18.17
C ASP A 371 -8.56 -15.58 17.06
N ARG A 372 -8.38 -14.27 16.83
CA ARG A 372 -7.45 -13.77 15.81
C ARG A 372 -5.99 -14.00 16.18
N LEU A 373 -5.62 -13.83 17.45
CA LEU A 373 -4.27 -14.10 17.94
C LEU A 373 -3.93 -15.59 17.85
N ALA A 374 -4.87 -16.47 18.21
CA ALA A 374 -4.74 -17.92 18.08
C ALA A 374 -4.58 -18.33 16.61
N LYS A 375 -5.42 -17.79 15.70
CA LYS A 375 -5.33 -18.04 14.26
C LYS A 375 -4.00 -17.59 13.66
N LYS A 376 -3.40 -16.52 14.18
CA LYS A 376 -2.05 -16.05 13.79
C LYS A 376 -0.91 -16.83 14.46
N ARG A 377 -1.21 -17.85 15.28
CA ARG A 377 -0.22 -18.62 16.06
C ARG A 377 0.69 -17.72 16.89
N THR A 378 0.10 -16.69 17.48
CA THR A 378 0.83 -15.79 18.39
C THR A 378 1.25 -16.58 19.62
N ASP A 379 2.46 -16.33 20.13
CA ASP A 379 2.94 -16.89 21.40
C ASP A 379 1.91 -16.67 22.53
N PRO A 380 1.56 -17.71 23.33
CA PRO A 380 0.51 -17.61 24.34
C PRO A 380 0.75 -16.51 25.39
N ALA A 381 2.00 -16.33 25.85
CA ALA A 381 2.30 -15.30 26.85
C ALA A 381 2.13 -13.90 26.25
N LYS A 382 2.59 -13.68 25.01
CA LYS A 382 2.33 -12.42 24.28
C LYS A 382 0.84 -12.18 24.02
N ALA A 383 0.09 -13.24 23.70
CA ALA A 383 -1.34 -13.14 23.48
C ALA A 383 -2.09 -12.72 24.74
N GLN A 384 -1.75 -13.30 25.90
CA GLN A 384 -2.34 -12.93 27.19
C GLN A 384 -2.08 -11.46 27.53
N VAL A 385 -0.84 -10.97 27.35
CA VAL A 385 -0.50 -9.56 27.56
C VAL A 385 -1.35 -8.61 26.71
N ILE A 386 -1.73 -9.01 25.48
CA ILE A 386 -2.62 -8.21 24.64
C ILE A 386 -4.05 -8.26 25.17
N LEU A 387 -4.54 -9.44 25.57
CA LEU A 387 -5.90 -9.61 26.10
C LEU A 387 -6.11 -8.89 27.43
N ASP A 388 -5.09 -8.85 28.29
CA ASP A 388 -5.14 -8.18 29.60
C ASP A 388 -5.30 -6.66 29.48
N ARG A 389 -4.91 -6.07 28.34
CA ARG A 389 -5.15 -4.64 28.06
C ARG A 389 -6.60 -4.32 27.68
N ILE A 390 -7.42 -5.33 27.40
CA ILE A 390 -8.82 -5.14 27.00
C ILE A 390 -9.70 -5.42 28.22
N HIS A 391 -10.31 -4.37 28.77
CA HIS A 391 -11.30 -4.43 29.83
C HIS A 391 -12.71 -4.34 29.23
N PRO A 392 -13.43 -5.47 29.08
CA PRO A 392 -14.82 -5.47 28.61
C PRO A 392 -15.76 -5.02 29.73
N THR A 393 -16.72 -4.16 29.41
CA THR A 393 -17.68 -3.64 30.39
C THR A 393 -19.02 -3.25 29.76
N ALA A 394 -20.04 -3.09 30.60
CA ALA A 394 -21.30 -2.42 30.26
C ALA A 394 -21.53 -1.15 31.09
N ASN A 395 -20.58 -0.77 31.94
CA ASN A 395 -20.68 0.36 32.84
C ASN A 395 -19.91 1.57 32.29
N TYR A 396 -20.61 2.66 32.01
CA TYR A 396 -20.00 3.92 31.56
C TYR A 396 -18.97 4.47 32.55
N ALA A 397 -19.14 4.25 33.86
CA ALA A 397 -18.19 4.76 34.86
C ALA A 397 -16.75 4.24 34.66
N ASP A 398 -16.57 3.09 34.00
CA ASP A 398 -15.24 2.52 33.71
C ASP A 398 -14.46 3.31 32.65
N LEU A 399 -15.15 4.20 31.90
CA LEU A 399 -14.55 5.14 30.96
C LEU A 399 -13.77 6.26 31.65
N ALA A 400 -13.89 6.40 32.98
CA ALA A 400 -13.11 7.38 33.73
C ALA A 400 -11.60 7.20 33.47
N GLY A 401 -10.93 8.33 33.20
CA GLY A 401 -9.50 8.38 32.88
C GLY A 401 -9.14 8.00 31.43
N CYS A 402 -10.10 7.66 30.57
CA CYS A 402 -9.84 7.54 29.14
C CYS A 402 -9.52 8.92 28.54
N ASP A 403 -8.41 9.01 27.79
CA ASP A 403 -7.94 10.25 27.17
C ASP A 403 -8.32 10.36 25.68
N LEU A 404 -8.87 9.29 25.12
CA LEU A 404 -9.51 9.25 23.81
C LEU A 404 -10.73 8.33 23.86
N ILE A 405 -11.84 8.77 23.28
CA ILE A 405 -13.03 7.94 23.05
C ILE A 405 -13.15 7.67 21.54
N ILE A 406 -13.51 6.45 21.17
CA ILE A 406 -13.94 6.12 19.81
C ILE A 406 -15.30 5.43 19.87
N GLU A 407 -16.25 5.99 19.14
CA GLU A 407 -17.62 5.51 19.06
C GLU A 407 -17.86 4.72 17.76
N ALA A 408 -18.29 3.45 17.87
CA ALA A 408 -18.64 2.58 16.76
C ALA A 408 -19.97 1.84 17.00
N VAL A 409 -20.98 2.57 17.47
CA VAL A 409 -22.38 2.11 17.61
C VAL A 409 -23.16 2.29 16.30
N PHE A 410 -24.44 1.91 16.31
CA PHE A 410 -25.29 1.92 15.12
C PHE A 410 -25.36 3.30 14.43
N GLU A 411 -25.52 3.28 13.10
CA GLU A 411 -25.51 4.47 12.22
C GLU A 411 -26.84 5.24 12.27
N THR A 412 -27.29 5.62 13.47
CA THR A 412 -28.45 6.50 13.67
C THR A 412 -28.08 7.68 14.58
N ARG A 413 -28.64 8.86 14.31
CA ARG A 413 -28.29 10.09 15.04
C ARG A 413 -28.69 10.02 16.50
N GLU A 414 -29.86 9.43 16.78
CA GLU A 414 -30.46 9.36 18.11
C GLU A 414 -29.61 8.48 19.04
N ILE A 415 -29.17 7.32 18.53
CA ILE A 415 -28.34 6.39 19.31
C ILE A 415 -26.98 7.02 19.58
N LYS A 416 -26.33 7.60 18.56
CA LYS A 416 -25.03 8.27 18.73
C LYS A 416 -25.12 9.43 19.72
N ALA A 417 -26.13 10.29 19.61
CA ALA A 417 -26.30 11.41 20.54
C ALA A 417 -26.51 10.95 21.99
N GLY A 418 -27.27 9.87 22.21
CA GLY A 418 -27.45 9.28 23.53
C GLY A 418 -26.14 8.75 24.14
N VAL A 419 -25.37 8.01 23.33
CA VAL A 419 -24.06 7.45 23.73
C VAL A 419 -23.04 8.55 24.01
N THR A 420 -23.01 9.61 23.19
CA THR A 420 -22.13 10.77 23.38
C THR A 420 -22.39 11.45 24.73
N LYS A 421 -23.65 11.75 25.06
CA LYS A 421 -24.02 12.40 26.32
C LYS A 421 -23.73 11.52 27.55
N ALA A 422 -24.00 10.22 27.45
CA ALA A 422 -23.69 9.27 28.53
C ALA A 422 -22.18 9.16 28.78
N THR A 423 -21.36 9.27 27.72
CA THR A 423 -19.90 9.28 27.82
C THR A 423 -19.39 10.58 28.43
N GLU A 424 -19.93 11.72 28.01
CA GLU A 424 -19.52 13.04 28.51
C GLU A 424 -19.69 13.17 30.03
N ALA A 425 -20.73 12.56 30.58
CA ALA A 425 -21.03 12.59 32.01
C ALA A 425 -19.97 11.92 32.91
N VAL A 426 -19.05 11.12 32.34
CA VAL A 426 -18.11 10.27 33.11
C VAL A 426 -16.63 10.49 32.74
N VAL A 427 -16.34 11.16 31.63
CA VAL A 427 -14.96 11.43 31.17
C VAL A 427 -14.49 12.83 31.56
N GLY A 428 -13.19 13.09 31.39
CA GLY A 428 -12.60 14.39 31.70
C GLY A 428 -13.00 15.46 30.66
N ALA A 429 -13.00 16.72 31.08
CA ALA A 429 -13.34 17.84 30.21
C ALA A 429 -12.39 18.01 29.01
N ASP A 430 -11.18 17.44 29.08
CA ASP A 430 -10.16 17.53 28.03
C ASP A 430 -10.07 16.25 27.17
N THR A 431 -10.99 15.30 27.38
CA THR A 431 -11.07 14.08 26.58
C THR A 431 -11.47 14.41 25.14
N ILE A 432 -10.77 13.79 24.17
CA ILE A 432 -11.13 13.86 22.75
C ILE A 432 -12.14 12.77 22.43
N PHE A 433 -13.22 13.13 21.72
CA PHE A 433 -14.26 12.21 21.28
C PHE A 433 -14.18 11.99 19.77
N GLY A 434 -13.87 10.77 19.36
CA GLY A 434 -13.85 10.31 17.97
C GLY A 434 -15.11 9.52 17.60
N SER A 435 -15.76 9.83 16.48
CA SER A 435 -16.79 8.94 15.90
C SER A 435 -16.24 8.15 14.72
N ASN A 436 -16.47 6.84 14.70
CA ASN A 436 -16.20 5.93 13.58
C ASN A 436 -17.40 5.82 12.62
N THR A 437 -18.29 6.82 12.59
CA THR A 437 -19.38 6.87 11.60
C THR A 437 -18.81 6.86 10.17
N SER A 438 -19.62 6.39 9.21
CA SER A 438 -19.22 6.24 7.80
C SER A 438 -19.96 7.17 6.85
N THR A 439 -21.09 7.73 7.30
CA THR A 439 -22.01 8.52 6.46
C THR A 439 -22.55 9.78 7.12
N LEU A 440 -22.64 9.82 8.46
CA LEU A 440 -23.20 10.96 9.18
C LEU A 440 -22.15 12.07 9.34
N PRO A 441 -22.47 13.32 8.98
CA PRO A 441 -21.54 14.43 9.15
C PRO A 441 -21.14 14.65 10.61
N ILE A 442 -19.83 14.79 10.86
CA ILE A 442 -19.24 15.00 12.18
C ILE A 442 -19.75 16.29 12.82
N THR A 443 -19.94 17.34 12.02
CA THR A 443 -20.43 18.64 12.48
C THR A 443 -21.78 18.52 13.19
N GLY A 444 -22.68 17.68 12.68
CA GLY A 444 -23.99 17.46 13.31
C GLY A 444 -23.91 16.54 14.54
N LEU A 445 -23.00 15.56 14.53
CA LEU A 445 -22.81 14.68 15.70
C LEU A 445 -22.17 15.43 16.88
N ALA A 446 -21.30 16.41 16.60
CA ALA A 446 -20.63 17.22 17.60
C ALA A 446 -21.58 18.08 18.45
N GLU A 447 -22.82 18.33 18.00
CA GLU A 447 -23.83 19.08 18.77
C GLU A 447 -24.25 18.38 20.07
N ALA A 448 -24.04 17.06 20.16
CA ALA A 448 -24.31 16.29 21.37
C ALA A 448 -23.16 16.32 22.40
N TRP A 449 -22.08 17.07 22.11
CA TRP A 449 -20.87 17.17 22.93
C TRP A 449 -20.59 18.65 23.27
N THR A 450 -20.42 18.97 24.55
CA THR A 450 -20.37 20.38 25.02
C THR A 450 -19.15 21.15 24.54
N LYS A 451 -18.03 20.47 24.25
CA LYS A 451 -16.79 21.04 23.69
C LYS A 451 -16.56 20.54 22.26
N PRO A 452 -17.31 21.02 21.25
CA PRO A 452 -17.23 20.51 19.89
C PRO A 452 -15.83 20.61 19.25
N GLU A 453 -14.93 21.44 19.79
CA GLU A 453 -13.51 21.48 19.46
C GLU A 453 -12.75 20.19 19.78
N ASN A 454 -13.25 19.40 20.74
CA ASN A 454 -12.71 18.09 21.10
C ASN A 454 -13.41 16.93 20.37
N PHE A 455 -14.31 17.22 19.42
CA PHE A 455 -15.05 16.21 18.67
C PHE A 455 -14.49 16.06 17.25
N ILE A 456 -14.22 14.83 16.82
CA ILE A 456 -13.58 14.53 15.53
C ILE A 456 -14.12 13.21 14.93
N GLY A 457 -13.99 13.03 13.62
CA GLY A 457 -14.19 11.71 13.00
C GLY A 457 -12.90 10.91 12.97
N ILE A 458 -12.97 9.62 13.35
CA ILE A 458 -11.87 8.65 13.25
C ILE A 458 -12.43 7.40 12.58
N HIS A 459 -12.52 7.44 11.25
CA HIS A 459 -13.19 6.44 10.44
C HIS A 459 -12.22 5.33 10.01
N PHE A 460 -12.45 4.14 10.55
CA PHE A 460 -11.76 2.90 10.21
C PHE A 460 -12.51 2.11 9.14
N PHE A 461 -11.75 1.28 8.41
CA PHE A 461 -12.29 0.42 7.36
C PHE A 461 -12.26 -1.05 7.80
N SER A 462 -13.32 -1.80 7.45
CA SER A 462 -13.44 -3.22 7.81
C SER A 462 -12.75 -4.14 6.79
N PRO A 463 -12.04 -5.20 7.22
CA PRO A 463 -11.67 -5.53 8.60
C PRO A 463 -10.52 -4.66 9.11
N VAL A 464 -10.66 -4.11 10.32
CA VAL A 464 -9.73 -3.12 10.90
C VAL A 464 -8.29 -3.63 10.96
N GLU A 465 -8.06 -4.92 11.26
CA GLU A 465 -6.71 -5.47 11.35
C GLU A 465 -6.00 -5.64 9.99
N LYS A 466 -6.73 -5.50 8.87
CA LYS A 466 -6.22 -5.65 7.51
C LYS A 466 -6.13 -4.34 6.76
N MET A 467 -7.12 -3.47 6.93
CA MET A 467 -7.21 -2.21 6.19
C MET A 467 -6.21 -1.19 6.75
N PRO A 468 -5.29 -0.63 5.94
CA PRO A 468 -4.24 0.24 6.46
C PRO A 468 -4.70 1.69 6.69
N LEU A 469 -5.78 2.13 6.04
CA LEU A 469 -6.26 3.51 6.10
C LEU A 469 -7.06 3.80 7.37
N VAL A 470 -6.93 5.02 7.89
CA VAL A 470 -7.89 5.68 8.78
C VAL A 470 -8.17 7.08 8.22
N GLU A 471 -9.44 7.40 8.02
CA GLU A 471 -9.89 8.72 7.55
C GLU A 471 -10.21 9.59 8.77
N ILE A 472 -9.48 10.70 8.92
CA ILE A 472 -9.68 11.68 9.99
C ILE A 472 -10.54 12.81 9.45
N ILE A 473 -11.72 13.01 10.05
CA ILE A 473 -12.71 13.96 9.55
C ILE A 473 -12.79 15.18 10.46
N VAL A 474 -12.53 16.34 9.86
CA VAL A 474 -12.54 17.64 10.54
C VAL A 474 -13.92 18.27 10.40
N GLY A 475 -14.68 18.29 11.50
CA GLY A 475 -15.93 19.03 11.60
C GLY A 475 -15.68 20.54 11.66
N LYS A 476 -16.73 21.34 11.43
CA LYS A 476 -16.60 22.82 11.38
C LYS A 476 -15.98 23.45 12.63
N LYS A 477 -16.14 22.82 13.79
CA LYS A 477 -15.63 23.30 15.08
C LYS A 477 -14.46 22.49 15.62
N THR A 478 -14.06 21.40 14.95
CA THR A 478 -12.98 20.51 15.42
C THR A 478 -11.68 21.31 15.60
N GLY A 479 -11.09 21.23 16.79
CA GLY A 479 -9.88 21.95 17.16
C GLY A 479 -8.60 21.23 16.74
N ALA A 480 -7.50 21.98 16.68
CA ALA A 480 -6.21 21.45 16.27
C ALA A 480 -5.67 20.36 17.21
N GLU A 481 -5.97 20.42 18.51
CA GLU A 481 -5.59 19.37 19.48
C GLU A 481 -6.30 18.04 19.21
N ALA A 482 -7.58 18.07 18.83
CA ALA A 482 -8.33 16.86 18.45
C ALA A 482 -7.70 16.20 17.21
N ILE A 483 -7.32 16.99 16.21
CA ILE A 483 -6.62 16.52 15.01
C ILE A 483 -5.27 15.91 15.39
N ALA A 484 -4.48 16.61 16.20
CA ALA A 484 -3.18 16.11 16.66
C ALA A 484 -3.31 14.79 17.46
N LYS A 485 -4.26 14.71 18.40
CA LYS A 485 -4.55 13.50 19.18
C LYS A 485 -4.92 12.32 18.29
N ALA A 486 -5.80 12.54 17.31
CA ALA A 486 -6.24 11.49 16.39
C ALA A 486 -5.08 10.99 15.52
N LEU A 487 -4.26 11.89 14.96
CA LEU A 487 -3.11 11.51 14.14
C LEU A 487 -2.01 10.81 14.95
N ASP A 488 -1.73 11.27 16.18
CA ASP A 488 -0.77 10.62 17.09
C ASP A 488 -1.23 9.20 17.47
N TYR A 489 -2.53 9.01 17.68
CA TYR A 489 -3.13 7.69 17.90
C TYR A 489 -3.01 6.79 16.67
N VAL A 490 -3.37 7.27 15.48
CA VAL A 490 -3.28 6.51 14.21
C VAL A 490 -1.84 6.08 13.93
N ALA A 491 -0.86 6.95 14.20
CA ALA A 491 0.55 6.63 14.10
C ALA A 491 0.98 5.53 15.09
N ALA A 492 0.50 5.59 16.35
CA ALA A 492 0.81 4.58 17.36
C ALA A 492 0.32 3.18 16.97
N ILE A 493 -0.86 3.09 16.33
CA ILE A 493 -1.41 1.82 15.83
C ILE A 493 -0.91 1.45 14.42
N ARG A 494 0.07 2.19 13.88
CA ARG A 494 0.75 1.94 12.60
C ARG A 494 -0.21 1.86 11.40
N LYS A 495 -1.16 2.80 11.35
CA LYS A 495 -2.08 2.99 10.24
C LYS A 495 -1.68 4.24 9.43
N THR A 496 -2.15 4.32 8.20
CA THR A 496 -1.98 5.49 7.32
C THR A 496 -3.16 6.45 7.54
N PRO A 497 -2.96 7.66 8.07
CA PRO A 497 -4.02 8.67 8.12
C PRO A 497 -4.22 9.36 6.77
N ILE A 498 -5.44 9.78 6.49
CA ILE A 498 -5.73 10.93 5.62
C ILE A 498 -6.58 11.93 6.41
N VAL A 499 -6.51 13.21 6.07
CA VAL A 499 -7.35 14.24 6.69
C VAL A 499 -8.32 14.81 5.65
N VAL A 500 -9.60 14.85 6.00
CA VAL A 500 -10.67 15.33 5.13
C VAL A 500 -11.59 16.26 5.91
N ASN A 501 -12.18 17.23 5.22
CA ASN A 501 -13.20 18.09 5.81
C ASN A 501 -14.56 17.39 5.81
N ASP A 502 -15.38 17.72 6.81
CA ASP A 502 -16.67 17.09 7.01
C ASP A 502 -17.64 17.33 5.85
N SER A 503 -18.22 16.23 5.37
CA SER A 503 -19.24 16.16 4.33
C SER A 503 -20.01 14.87 4.51
N ARG A 504 -21.22 14.76 3.96
CA ARG A 504 -21.95 13.48 3.96
C ARG A 504 -21.14 12.43 3.21
N GLY A 505 -20.87 11.30 3.88
CA GLY A 505 -20.00 10.23 3.34
C GLY A 505 -18.53 10.62 3.20
N PHE A 506 -18.12 11.77 3.72
CA PHE A 506 -16.74 12.27 3.74
C PHE A 506 -16.13 12.26 2.33
N TYR A 507 -14.91 11.74 2.21
CA TYR A 507 -14.31 11.45 0.91
C TYR A 507 -14.53 9.98 0.53
N THR A 508 -14.14 9.06 1.40
CA THR A 508 -14.02 7.65 1.02
C THR A 508 -15.37 6.99 0.72
N SER A 509 -16.32 7.03 1.65
CA SER A 509 -17.65 6.42 1.46
C SER A 509 -18.41 7.07 0.29
N ARG A 510 -18.29 8.40 0.16
CA ARG A 510 -18.88 9.18 -0.93
C ARG A 510 -18.40 8.71 -2.29
N CYS A 511 -17.08 8.63 -2.49
CA CYS A 511 -16.49 8.20 -3.76
C CYS A 511 -16.69 6.70 -4.02
N PHE A 512 -16.52 5.84 -3.00
CA PHE A 512 -16.76 4.40 -3.10
C PHE A 512 -18.20 4.09 -3.55
N GLY A 513 -19.19 4.78 -2.98
CA GLY A 513 -20.60 4.58 -3.30
C GLY A 513 -20.89 4.74 -4.79
N THR A 514 -20.12 5.57 -5.49
CA THR A 514 -20.32 5.82 -6.92
C THR A 514 -19.95 4.63 -7.82
N TYR A 515 -18.95 3.82 -7.42
CA TYR A 515 -18.59 2.58 -8.11
C TYR A 515 -19.73 1.56 -8.02
N VAL A 516 -20.27 1.39 -6.81
CA VAL A 516 -21.41 0.50 -6.56
C VAL A 516 -22.61 1.00 -7.35
N GLN A 517 -22.97 2.27 -7.22
CA GLN A 517 -24.14 2.84 -7.87
C GLN A 517 -24.07 2.74 -9.40
N GLU A 518 -22.91 2.96 -10.03
CA GLU A 518 -22.80 2.81 -11.48
C GLU A 518 -22.87 1.35 -11.93
N GLY A 519 -22.32 0.42 -11.14
CA GLY A 519 -22.51 -1.01 -11.38
C GLY A 519 -23.98 -1.44 -11.29
N LEU A 520 -24.75 -0.84 -10.37
CA LEU A 520 -26.19 -1.05 -10.27
C LEU A 520 -26.98 -0.36 -11.37
N ALA A 521 -26.54 0.82 -11.83
CA ALA A 521 -27.14 1.49 -12.97
C ALA A 521 -27.00 0.65 -14.25
N LEU A 522 -25.79 0.16 -14.54
CA LEU A 522 -25.52 -0.79 -15.63
C LEU A 522 -26.42 -2.03 -15.55
N LEU A 523 -26.58 -2.58 -14.34
CA LEU A 523 -27.43 -3.74 -14.10
C LEU A 523 -28.91 -3.42 -14.37
N GLY A 524 -29.41 -2.28 -13.88
CA GLY A 524 -30.78 -1.82 -14.10
C GLY A 524 -31.06 -1.47 -15.57
N GLU A 525 -30.04 -1.09 -16.34
CA GLU A 525 -30.09 -0.88 -17.78
C GLU A 525 -30.06 -2.20 -18.60
N GLY A 526 -29.98 -3.37 -17.94
CA GLY A 526 -29.99 -4.67 -18.60
C GLY A 526 -28.59 -5.17 -19.02
N THR A 527 -27.51 -4.58 -18.50
CA THR A 527 -26.14 -5.10 -18.73
C THR A 527 -25.94 -6.42 -18.00
N VAL A 528 -25.39 -7.42 -18.69
CA VAL A 528 -25.18 -8.75 -18.12
C VAL A 528 -24.25 -8.67 -16.88
N PRO A 529 -24.65 -9.23 -15.72
CA PRO A 529 -23.89 -9.06 -14.47
C PRO A 529 -22.45 -9.56 -14.52
N ALA A 530 -22.20 -10.63 -15.29
CA ALA A 530 -20.85 -11.17 -15.46
C ALA A 530 -19.91 -10.20 -16.18
N LEU A 531 -20.42 -9.39 -17.12
CA LEU A 531 -19.62 -8.36 -17.77
C LEU A 531 -19.22 -7.28 -16.77
N ILE A 532 -20.19 -6.76 -16.00
CA ILE A 532 -19.97 -5.73 -14.97
C ILE A 532 -18.91 -6.19 -13.95
N GLU A 533 -19.06 -7.40 -13.44
CA GLU A 533 -18.18 -7.96 -12.39
C GLU A 533 -16.75 -8.21 -12.89
N ASN A 534 -16.60 -8.76 -14.09
CA ASN A 534 -15.28 -9.04 -14.66
C ASN A 534 -14.58 -7.76 -15.11
N VAL A 535 -15.29 -6.81 -15.72
CA VAL A 535 -14.72 -5.51 -16.10
C VAL A 535 -14.31 -4.71 -14.87
N GLY A 536 -15.10 -4.73 -13.79
CA GLY A 536 -14.72 -4.12 -12.51
C GLY A 536 -13.34 -4.57 -12.04
N LYS A 537 -13.08 -5.89 -12.07
CA LYS A 537 -11.78 -6.47 -11.72
C LYS A 537 -10.68 -6.17 -12.74
N GLN A 538 -10.99 -6.25 -14.04
CA GLN A 538 -10.05 -5.94 -15.12
C GLN A 538 -9.61 -4.47 -15.11
N MET A 539 -10.44 -3.56 -14.59
CA MET A 539 -10.07 -2.17 -14.34
C MET A 539 -9.04 -2.01 -13.21
N GLY A 540 -8.81 -3.06 -12.40
CA GLY A 540 -7.89 -3.06 -11.27
C GLY A 540 -8.55 -2.93 -9.90
N MET A 541 -9.88 -3.00 -9.82
CA MET A 541 -10.58 -3.09 -8.53
C MET A 541 -10.39 -4.50 -7.94
N PRO A 542 -10.29 -4.64 -6.61
CA PRO A 542 -10.17 -5.96 -5.99
C PRO A 542 -11.44 -6.81 -6.11
N VAL A 543 -12.61 -6.16 -6.20
CA VAL A 543 -13.92 -6.80 -6.21
C VAL A 543 -14.84 -6.08 -7.22
N GLY A 544 -15.69 -6.84 -7.91
CA GLY A 544 -16.72 -6.28 -8.79
C GLY A 544 -17.78 -5.49 -8.02
N PRO A 545 -18.52 -4.56 -8.66
CA PRO A 545 -19.38 -3.62 -7.95
C PRO A 545 -20.61 -4.27 -7.30
N LEU A 546 -21.12 -5.38 -7.85
CA LEU A 546 -22.23 -6.14 -7.25
C LEU A 546 -21.71 -6.97 -6.07
N ALA A 547 -20.57 -7.65 -6.26
CA ALA A 547 -19.96 -8.46 -5.22
C ALA A 547 -19.53 -7.63 -4.00
N VAL A 548 -18.98 -6.44 -4.20
CA VAL A 548 -18.57 -5.57 -3.09
C VAL A 548 -19.79 -5.01 -2.34
N ASN A 549 -20.90 -4.72 -3.03
CA ASN A 549 -22.13 -4.30 -2.38
C ASN A 549 -22.73 -5.41 -1.51
N ASP A 550 -22.67 -6.67 -1.96
CA ASP A 550 -23.07 -7.82 -1.12
C ASP A 550 -22.17 -7.96 0.13
N GLU A 551 -20.87 -7.64 0.01
CA GLU A 551 -19.90 -7.76 1.11
C GLU A 551 -20.06 -6.65 2.15
N VAL A 552 -20.34 -5.41 1.71
CA VAL A 552 -20.67 -4.28 2.59
C VAL A 552 -22.05 -4.47 3.22
N GLY A 553 -23.01 -4.99 2.45
CA GLY A 553 -24.39 -5.19 2.85
C GLY A 553 -25.33 -4.23 2.12
N LEU A 554 -26.22 -4.78 1.30
CA LEU A 554 -27.21 -4.01 0.56
C LEU A 554 -28.24 -3.35 1.50
N ASP A 555 -28.50 -3.93 2.66
CA ASP A 555 -29.36 -3.30 3.68
C ASP A 555 -28.77 -2.00 4.23
N LEU A 556 -27.44 -1.91 4.34
CA LEU A 556 -26.77 -0.67 4.72
C LEU A 556 -26.96 0.38 3.63
N SER A 557 -26.70 0.01 2.37
CA SER A 557 -26.95 0.88 1.21
C SER A 557 -28.39 1.41 1.17
N TYR A 558 -29.37 0.54 1.43
CA TYR A 558 -30.78 0.92 1.53
C TYR A 558 -31.06 1.89 2.69
N LYS A 559 -30.60 1.57 3.90
CA LYS A 559 -30.80 2.43 5.09
C LYS A 559 -30.14 3.80 4.94
N VAL A 560 -28.94 3.85 4.37
CA VAL A 560 -28.24 5.12 4.06
C VAL A 560 -29.05 5.93 3.04
N GLY A 561 -29.61 5.29 2.02
CA GLY A 561 -30.52 5.93 1.07
C GLY A 561 -31.76 6.52 1.76
N GLN A 562 -32.41 5.76 2.64
CA GLN A 562 -33.58 6.22 3.40
C GLN A 562 -33.25 7.38 4.34
N GLN A 563 -32.14 7.31 5.09
CA GLN A 563 -31.69 8.42 5.94
C GLN A 563 -31.35 9.65 5.10
N THR A 564 -30.75 9.48 3.92
CA THR A 564 -30.43 10.59 3.02
C THR A 564 -31.68 11.24 2.45
N ARG A 565 -32.71 10.45 2.08
CA ARG A 565 -34.03 10.96 1.68
C ARG A 565 -34.68 11.76 2.81
N ALA A 566 -34.63 11.25 4.04
CA ALA A 566 -35.16 11.96 5.20
C ALA A 566 -34.41 13.28 5.47
N ASP A 567 -33.07 13.28 5.36
CA ASP A 567 -32.23 14.46 5.62
C ASP A 567 -32.36 15.54 4.52
N LEU A 568 -32.57 15.15 3.25
CA LEU A 568 -32.64 16.09 2.12
C LEU A 568 -34.06 16.54 1.77
N GLY A 569 -35.09 15.78 2.15
CA GLY A 569 -36.48 16.07 1.79
C GLY A 569 -36.64 16.25 0.28
N ASP A 570 -37.28 17.35 -0.12
CA ASP A 570 -37.55 17.70 -1.53
C ASP A 570 -36.28 17.90 -2.39
N ALA A 571 -35.11 18.10 -1.76
CA ALA A 571 -33.84 18.22 -2.47
C ALA A 571 -33.28 16.87 -2.94
N TYR A 572 -33.84 15.75 -2.46
CA TYR A 572 -33.41 14.42 -2.86
C TYR A 572 -33.79 14.11 -4.31
N LYS A 573 -32.79 13.72 -5.12
CA LYS A 573 -32.99 13.24 -6.48
C LYS A 573 -32.67 11.74 -6.55
N PRO A 574 -33.63 10.86 -6.87
CA PRO A 574 -33.36 9.43 -7.00
C PRO A 574 -32.30 9.14 -8.07
N GLY A 575 -31.34 8.29 -7.75
CA GLY A 575 -30.33 7.83 -8.69
C GLY A 575 -30.79 6.60 -9.50
N PRO A 576 -30.10 6.28 -10.61
CA PRO A 576 -30.42 5.09 -11.43
C PRO A 576 -30.23 3.76 -10.67
N ALA A 577 -29.49 3.76 -9.57
CA ALA A 577 -29.29 2.58 -8.71
C ALA A 577 -30.44 2.33 -7.72
N ASP A 578 -31.24 3.35 -7.41
CA ASP A 578 -32.23 3.31 -6.31
C ASP A 578 -33.27 2.21 -6.51
N GLY A 579 -33.73 2.02 -7.75
CA GLY A 579 -34.70 0.99 -8.10
C GLY A 579 -34.16 -0.40 -7.83
N VAL A 580 -32.93 -0.69 -8.26
CA VAL A 580 -32.27 -1.99 -8.04
C VAL A 580 -32.09 -2.27 -6.55
N ILE A 581 -31.64 -1.27 -5.77
CA ILE A 581 -31.47 -1.42 -4.31
C ILE A 581 -32.80 -1.73 -3.64
N THR A 582 -33.86 -1.01 -4.01
CA THR A 582 -35.20 -1.18 -3.43
C THR A 582 -35.74 -2.59 -3.72
N THR A 583 -35.73 -3.01 -4.99
CA THR A 583 -36.19 -4.34 -5.41
C THR A 583 -35.43 -5.45 -4.67
N MET A 584 -34.10 -5.36 -4.59
CA MET A 584 -33.29 -6.37 -3.91
C MET A 584 -33.57 -6.41 -2.40
N HIS A 585 -33.80 -5.26 -1.77
CA HIS A 585 -34.16 -5.17 -0.36
C HIS A 585 -35.52 -5.82 -0.08
N GLU A 586 -36.55 -5.53 -0.88
CA GLU A 586 -37.91 -6.07 -0.75
C GLU A 586 -37.94 -7.60 -0.92
N LEU A 587 -37.07 -8.14 -1.77
CA LEU A 587 -36.88 -9.59 -1.95
C LEU A 587 -36.06 -10.25 -0.81
N GLY A 588 -35.65 -9.46 0.18
CA GLY A 588 -34.82 -9.90 1.30
C GLY A 588 -33.41 -10.33 0.87
N ARG A 589 -32.92 -9.87 -0.28
CA ARG A 589 -31.57 -10.17 -0.81
C ARG A 589 -30.57 -9.10 -0.40
N GLN A 590 -30.26 -9.09 0.89
CA GLN A 590 -29.53 -8.02 1.57
C GLN A 590 -27.99 -8.17 1.55
N GLY A 591 -27.46 -9.20 0.90
CA GLY A 591 -26.03 -9.43 0.73
C GLY A 591 -25.51 -10.66 1.47
N ARG A 592 -24.18 -10.75 1.59
CA ARG A 592 -23.46 -11.94 2.06
C ARG A 592 -23.86 -12.36 3.47
N LYS A 593 -24.08 -11.42 4.38
CA LYS A 593 -24.45 -11.70 5.78
C LYS A 593 -25.81 -12.40 5.90
N ASN A 594 -26.68 -12.24 4.90
CA ASN A 594 -27.98 -12.89 4.81
C ASN A 594 -27.95 -14.13 3.89
N ALA A 595 -26.76 -14.57 3.47
CA ALA A 595 -26.52 -15.65 2.50
C ALA A 595 -27.16 -15.46 1.10
N LYS A 596 -27.76 -14.31 0.81
CA LYS A 596 -28.37 -13.98 -0.48
C LYS A 596 -28.28 -12.48 -0.77
N GLY A 597 -27.77 -12.14 -1.94
CA GLY A 597 -27.66 -10.79 -2.49
C GLY A 597 -27.72 -10.83 -4.01
N PHE A 598 -26.91 -10.04 -4.72
CA PHE A 598 -26.70 -10.23 -6.16
C PHE A 598 -26.13 -11.62 -6.47
N TYR A 599 -25.41 -12.19 -5.52
CA TYR A 599 -24.92 -13.55 -5.55
C TYR A 599 -25.79 -14.48 -4.69
N VAL A 600 -25.70 -15.77 -5.01
CA VAL A 600 -26.07 -16.87 -4.12
C VAL A 600 -24.81 -17.30 -3.36
N TYR A 601 -24.95 -17.46 -2.03
CA TYR A 601 -23.89 -17.93 -1.15
C TYR A 601 -24.27 -19.34 -0.64
N PRO A 602 -23.75 -20.42 -1.24
CA PRO A 602 -24.12 -21.77 -0.84
C PRO A 602 -23.81 -22.06 0.63
N GLU A 603 -24.73 -22.76 1.29
CA GLU A 603 -24.49 -23.32 2.61
C GLU A 603 -23.28 -24.27 2.57
N GLY A 604 -22.47 -24.28 3.64
CA GLY A 604 -21.24 -25.08 3.70
C GLY A 604 -20.02 -24.48 2.98
N GLY A 605 -20.10 -23.27 2.44
CA GLY A 605 -18.94 -22.54 1.91
C GLY A 605 -18.58 -22.85 0.46
N GLY A 606 -19.54 -23.34 -0.33
CA GLY A 606 -19.38 -23.50 -1.78
C GLY A 606 -19.06 -22.18 -2.50
N LYS A 607 -18.55 -22.26 -3.73
CA LYS A 607 -18.20 -21.09 -4.55
C LYS A 607 -19.46 -20.25 -4.82
N LYS A 608 -19.43 -18.96 -4.46
CA LYS A 608 -20.51 -18.01 -4.79
C LYS A 608 -20.70 -17.89 -6.30
N PHE A 609 -21.94 -17.71 -6.75
CA PHE A 609 -22.29 -17.49 -8.16
C PHE A 609 -23.39 -16.43 -8.29
N ILE A 610 -23.47 -15.76 -9.45
CA ILE A 610 -24.47 -14.73 -9.72
C ILE A 610 -25.86 -15.37 -9.68
N TRP A 611 -26.81 -14.72 -9.02
CA TRP A 611 -28.18 -15.20 -8.92
C TRP A 611 -28.81 -15.31 -10.33
N PRO A 612 -29.25 -16.52 -10.79
CA PRO A 612 -29.67 -16.72 -12.17
C PRO A 612 -30.82 -15.82 -12.63
N GLU A 613 -31.79 -15.54 -11.75
CA GLU A 613 -32.95 -14.70 -12.05
C GLU A 613 -32.67 -13.20 -11.88
N LEU A 614 -31.43 -12.80 -11.52
CA LEU A 614 -31.11 -11.42 -11.16
C LEU A 614 -31.53 -10.42 -12.24
N LEU A 615 -31.08 -10.64 -13.48
CA LEU A 615 -31.27 -9.68 -14.57
C LEU A 615 -32.74 -9.57 -14.99
N ALA A 616 -33.44 -10.70 -15.08
CA ALA A 616 -34.88 -10.73 -15.36
C ALA A 616 -35.68 -10.01 -14.26
N THR A 617 -35.24 -10.14 -13.00
CA THR A 617 -35.91 -9.53 -11.85
C THR A 617 -35.71 -8.02 -11.79
N VAL A 618 -34.48 -7.53 -12.00
CA VAL A 618 -34.15 -6.11 -11.76
C VAL A 618 -34.25 -5.22 -13.00
N ALA A 619 -34.18 -5.80 -14.20
CA ALA A 619 -34.16 -5.05 -15.46
C ALA A 619 -35.16 -5.59 -16.51
N GLY A 620 -35.95 -6.62 -16.19
CA GLY A 620 -36.87 -7.27 -17.13
C GLY A 620 -36.19 -8.15 -18.19
N GLY A 621 -34.87 -8.30 -18.14
CA GLY A 621 -34.07 -9.09 -19.08
C GLY A 621 -32.77 -8.41 -19.47
N ALA A 622 -31.99 -9.06 -20.33
CA ALA A 622 -30.80 -8.44 -20.91
C ALA A 622 -31.21 -7.39 -21.95
N ALA A 623 -30.48 -6.28 -22.00
CA ALA A 623 -30.59 -5.32 -23.09
C ALA A 623 -30.25 -5.99 -24.43
N ALA A 624 -30.96 -5.59 -25.50
CA ALA A 624 -30.79 -6.15 -26.84
C ALA A 624 -29.36 -6.00 -27.37
N GLU A 625 -28.72 -4.87 -27.05
CA GLU A 625 -27.32 -4.61 -27.32
C GLU A 625 -26.58 -4.43 -25.98
N GLN A 626 -25.47 -5.14 -25.82
CA GLN A 626 -24.65 -5.05 -24.62
C GLN A 626 -23.52 -4.05 -24.84
N PRO A 627 -23.18 -3.22 -23.82
CA PRO A 627 -22.02 -2.34 -23.92
C PRO A 627 -20.74 -3.17 -24.06
N SER A 628 -19.75 -2.62 -24.75
CA SER A 628 -18.42 -3.20 -24.82
C SER A 628 -17.73 -3.19 -23.44
N PRO A 629 -16.75 -4.09 -23.20
CA PRO A 629 -15.93 -4.03 -21.99
C PRO A 629 -15.26 -2.67 -21.76
N ALA A 630 -14.91 -1.96 -22.83
CA ALA A 630 -14.31 -0.64 -22.77
C ALA A 630 -15.29 0.43 -22.25
N GLU A 631 -16.53 0.42 -22.74
CA GLU A 631 -17.58 1.35 -22.26
C GLU A 631 -17.95 1.09 -20.80
N VAL A 632 -18.07 -0.18 -20.41
CA VAL A 632 -18.30 -0.55 -18.99
C VAL A 632 -17.14 -0.07 -18.12
N LYS A 633 -15.90 -0.28 -18.57
CA LYS A 633 -14.70 0.16 -17.85
C LYS A 633 -14.69 1.67 -17.68
N GLU A 634 -14.96 2.40 -18.76
CA GLU A 634 -14.97 3.85 -18.78
C GLU A 634 -16.04 4.42 -17.83
N ARG A 635 -17.28 3.91 -17.89
CA ARG A 635 -18.36 4.33 -16.97
C ARG A 635 -18.01 4.11 -15.51
N LEU A 636 -17.57 2.90 -15.15
CA LEU A 636 -17.22 2.56 -13.76
C LEU A 636 -16.04 3.39 -13.23
N LEU A 637 -15.05 3.65 -14.08
CA LEU A 637 -13.86 4.42 -13.71
C LEU A 637 -14.17 5.91 -13.57
N TYR A 638 -14.71 6.52 -14.63
CA TYR A 638 -14.94 7.97 -14.68
C TYR A 638 -16.02 8.42 -13.70
N ARG A 639 -16.97 7.55 -13.34
CA ARG A 639 -17.94 7.87 -12.30
C ARG A 639 -17.25 8.13 -10.95
N GLN A 640 -16.19 7.38 -10.63
CA GLN A 640 -15.41 7.59 -9.41
C GLN A 640 -14.53 8.84 -9.53
N LEU A 641 -13.88 9.04 -10.68
CA LEU A 641 -12.99 10.18 -10.92
C LEU A 641 -13.71 11.52 -10.74
N VAL A 642 -14.90 11.67 -11.34
CA VAL A 642 -15.66 12.92 -11.24
C VAL A 642 -16.11 13.21 -9.81
N GLU A 643 -16.39 12.18 -9.01
CA GLU A 643 -16.72 12.38 -7.60
C GLU A 643 -15.51 12.79 -6.77
N CYS A 644 -14.33 12.24 -7.06
CA CYS A 644 -13.08 12.67 -6.44
C CYS A 644 -12.79 14.14 -6.77
N ALA A 645 -12.96 14.54 -8.03
CA ALA A 645 -12.82 15.92 -8.45
C ALA A 645 -13.82 16.86 -7.78
N ARG A 646 -15.07 16.41 -7.55
CA ARG A 646 -16.06 17.16 -6.77
C ARG A 646 -15.66 17.31 -5.31
N CYS A 647 -15.21 16.25 -4.66
CA CYS A 647 -14.70 16.31 -3.28
C CYS A 647 -13.56 17.33 -3.14
N PHE A 648 -12.66 17.38 -4.13
CA PHE A 648 -11.59 18.38 -4.15
C PHE A 648 -12.13 19.80 -4.39
N ALA A 649 -13.04 19.99 -5.35
CA ALA A 649 -13.66 21.28 -5.65
C ALA A 649 -14.47 21.86 -4.48
N GLU A 650 -15.12 20.99 -3.72
CA GLU A 650 -15.94 21.35 -2.56
C GLU A 650 -15.11 21.53 -1.27
N GLY A 651 -13.80 21.31 -1.32
CA GLY A 651 -12.91 21.45 -0.16
C GLY A 651 -12.99 20.29 0.85
N VAL A 652 -13.62 19.17 0.50
CA VAL A 652 -13.58 17.92 1.29
C VAL A 652 -12.14 17.41 1.36
N LEU A 653 -11.41 17.51 0.25
CA LEU A 653 -9.98 17.23 0.17
C LEU A 653 -9.20 18.54 -0.02
N GLU A 654 -8.14 18.72 0.76
CA GLU A 654 -7.23 19.87 0.60
C GLU A 654 -6.03 19.55 -0.29
N THR A 655 -5.69 18.26 -0.42
CA THR A 655 -4.51 17.80 -1.13
C THR A 655 -4.82 16.56 -1.98
N PRO A 656 -4.25 16.44 -3.20
CA PRO A 656 -4.43 15.25 -4.02
C PRO A 656 -3.77 14.01 -3.40
N GLU A 657 -2.76 14.17 -2.54
CA GLU A 657 -2.12 13.07 -1.83
C GLU A 657 -3.09 12.33 -0.90
N ASP A 658 -3.87 13.06 -0.10
CA ASP A 658 -4.88 12.45 0.78
C ASP A 658 -5.97 11.75 -0.05
N GLY A 659 -6.32 12.34 -1.19
CA GLY A 659 -7.26 11.76 -2.14
C GLY A 659 -6.76 10.43 -2.72
N ASP A 660 -5.55 10.41 -3.27
CA ASP A 660 -4.98 9.20 -3.86
C ASP A 660 -4.77 8.09 -2.81
N LEU A 661 -4.26 8.44 -1.62
CA LEU A 661 -4.11 7.49 -0.52
C LEU A 661 -5.46 6.94 -0.06
N GLY A 662 -6.46 7.82 0.11
CA GLY A 662 -7.80 7.44 0.52
C GLY A 662 -8.47 6.48 -0.47
N ALA A 663 -8.30 6.74 -1.76
CA ALA A 663 -8.84 5.90 -2.82
C ALA A 663 -8.21 4.51 -2.86
N ILE A 664 -6.88 4.46 -2.84
CA ILE A 664 -6.14 3.21 -2.94
C ILE A 664 -6.34 2.35 -1.68
N PHE A 665 -6.18 2.94 -0.49
CA PHE A 665 -6.17 2.19 0.76
C PHE A 665 -7.54 2.08 1.43
N GLY A 666 -8.51 2.90 1.03
CA GLY A 666 -9.89 2.85 1.54
C GLY A 666 -10.72 1.82 0.81
N TRP A 667 -10.89 1.97 -0.51
CA TRP A 667 -11.76 1.09 -1.30
C TRP A 667 -11.06 0.36 -2.47
N GLY A 668 -9.73 0.46 -2.57
CA GLY A 668 -8.95 -0.32 -3.53
C GLY A 668 -9.01 0.24 -4.95
N PHE A 669 -9.14 1.56 -5.11
CA PHE A 669 -9.15 2.21 -6.43
C PHE A 669 -7.88 1.89 -7.21
N ALA A 670 -8.02 1.15 -8.31
CA ALA A 670 -7.03 0.88 -9.37
C ALA A 670 -5.57 1.28 -9.03
N PRO A 671 -4.89 0.58 -8.10
CA PRO A 671 -3.67 1.11 -7.46
C PRO A 671 -2.51 1.40 -8.42
N PHE A 672 -2.47 0.70 -9.56
CA PHE A 672 -1.48 0.90 -10.62
C PHE A 672 -1.57 2.30 -11.27
N THR A 673 -2.68 3.02 -11.10
CA THR A 673 -2.83 4.38 -11.61
C THR A 673 -2.16 5.43 -10.71
N GLY A 674 -1.78 5.05 -9.49
CA GLY A 674 -1.37 5.96 -8.41
C GLY A 674 -2.53 6.67 -7.72
N GLY A 675 -3.79 6.36 -8.07
CA GLY A 675 -4.98 6.99 -7.48
C GLY A 675 -5.72 7.90 -8.47
N PRO A 676 -6.94 8.34 -8.14
CA PRO A 676 -7.79 9.09 -9.06
C PRO A 676 -7.17 10.40 -9.55
N PHE A 677 -6.49 11.17 -8.70
CA PHE A 677 -5.88 12.45 -9.07
C PHE A 677 -4.64 12.23 -9.93
N SER A 678 -3.79 11.29 -9.51
CA SER A 678 -2.67 10.79 -10.31
C SER A 678 -3.09 10.33 -11.71
N HIS A 679 -4.22 9.62 -11.79
CA HIS A 679 -4.74 9.11 -13.04
C HIS A 679 -5.24 10.24 -13.96
N MET A 680 -6.03 11.17 -13.42
CA MET A 680 -6.52 12.32 -14.19
C MET A 680 -5.37 13.17 -14.73
N ASP A 681 -4.32 13.40 -13.94
CA ASP A 681 -3.11 14.11 -14.38
C ASP A 681 -2.38 13.37 -15.51
N THR A 682 -2.38 12.03 -15.48
CA THR A 682 -1.72 11.18 -16.50
C THR A 682 -2.50 11.12 -17.80
N VAL A 683 -3.83 11.06 -17.72
CA VAL A 683 -4.71 11.09 -18.90
C VAL A 683 -4.69 12.49 -19.52
N GLY A 684 -4.61 13.54 -18.70
CA GLY A 684 -4.74 14.92 -19.11
C GLY A 684 -6.13 15.46 -18.81
N ILE A 685 -6.20 16.59 -18.10
CA ILE A 685 -7.48 17.12 -17.58
C ILE A 685 -8.46 17.48 -18.70
N ALA A 686 -7.98 17.99 -19.84
CA ALA A 686 -8.83 18.27 -21.00
C ALA A 686 -9.50 17.00 -21.56
N ASP A 687 -8.74 15.90 -21.68
CA ASP A 687 -9.27 14.61 -22.15
C ASP A 687 -10.23 14.00 -21.12
N VAL A 688 -9.96 14.20 -19.82
CA VAL A 688 -10.89 13.80 -18.75
C VAL A 688 -12.23 14.54 -18.88
N VAL A 689 -12.20 15.86 -19.07
CA VAL A 689 -13.41 16.68 -19.27
C VAL A 689 -14.18 16.24 -20.51
N ALA A 690 -13.50 16.02 -21.63
CA ALA A 690 -14.14 15.56 -22.87
C ALA A 690 -14.86 14.22 -22.70
N THR A 691 -14.22 13.26 -22.02
CA THR A 691 -14.85 11.96 -21.72
C THR A 691 -16.05 12.12 -20.77
N LEU A 692 -15.91 12.93 -19.72
CA LEU A 692 -17.01 13.19 -18.79
C LEU A 692 -18.21 13.86 -19.46
N ASP A 693 -17.98 14.81 -20.37
CA ASP A 693 -19.06 15.46 -21.12
C ASP A 693 -19.80 14.46 -22.02
N ARG A 694 -19.07 13.59 -22.72
CA ARG A 694 -19.69 12.52 -23.53
C ARG A 694 -20.51 11.56 -22.65
N LEU A 695 -19.98 11.14 -21.51
CA LEU A 695 -20.69 10.26 -20.58
C LEU A 695 -21.90 10.96 -19.97
N ALA A 696 -21.82 12.27 -19.68
CA ALA A 696 -22.93 13.05 -19.18
C ALA A 696 -24.06 13.17 -20.21
N GLN A 697 -23.72 13.36 -21.49
CA GLN A 697 -24.69 13.37 -22.58
C GLN A 697 -25.36 12.00 -22.76
N ALA A 698 -24.59 10.92 -22.71
CA ALA A 698 -25.10 9.57 -22.96
C ALA A 698 -25.86 8.96 -21.77
N HIS A 699 -25.43 9.25 -20.54
CA HIS A 699 -25.89 8.57 -19.35
C HIS A 699 -26.45 9.51 -18.27
N GLY A 700 -26.27 10.82 -18.38
CA GLY A 700 -26.89 11.82 -17.50
C GLY A 700 -25.91 12.56 -16.58
N GLU A 701 -26.43 13.60 -15.91
CA GLU A 701 -25.66 14.64 -15.20
C GLU A 701 -24.71 14.15 -14.10
N ARG A 702 -24.87 12.91 -13.61
CA ARG A 702 -23.95 12.33 -12.62
C ARG A 702 -22.49 12.29 -13.10
N PHE A 703 -22.27 12.29 -14.42
CA PHE A 703 -20.95 12.38 -15.04
C PHE A 703 -20.48 13.82 -15.33
N SER A 704 -21.32 14.84 -15.17
CA SER A 704 -20.96 16.21 -15.52
C SER A 704 -19.72 16.70 -14.75
N PRO A 705 -18.69 17.20 -15.44
CA PRO A 705 -17.47 17.64 -14.78
C PRO A 705 -17.73 18.92 -13.97
N PRO A 706 -17.21 19.03 -12.73
CA PRO A 706 -17.31 20.26 -11.94
C PRO A 706 -16.56 21.42 -12.63
N ALA A 707 -16.94 22.66 -12.29
CA ALA A 707 -16.32 23.87 -12.83
C ALA A 707 -14.79 23.85 -12.71
N LEU A 708 -14.27 23.38 -11.56
CA LEU A 708 -12.85 23.19 -11.31
C LEU A 708 -12.13 22.44 -12.44
N LEU A 709 -12.68 21.31 -12.91
CA LEU A 709 -12.01 20.53 -13.97
C LEU A 709 -11.98 21.30 -15.30
N ARG A 710 -13.04 22.06 -15.59
CA ARG A 710 -13.09 22.89 -16.81
C ARG A 710 -12.08 24.03 -16.75
N GLU A 711 -11.97 24.69 -15.60
CA GLU A 711 -10.97 25.73 -15.36
C GLU A 711 -9.55 25.19 -15.50
N MET A 712 -9.26 24.04 -14.88
CA MET A 712 -7.98 23.36 -14.99
C MET A 712 -7.66 22.95 -16.43
N ALA A 713 -8.63 22.42 -17.16
CA ALA A 713 -8.47 22.08 -18.57
C ALA A 713 -8.13 23.31 -19.42
N ALA A 714 -8.82 24.44 -19.19
CA ALA A 714 -8.56 25.69 -19.90
C ALA A 714 -7.18 26.29 -19.57
N ALA A 715 -6.70 26.11 -18.33
CA ALA A 715 -5.42 26.61 -17.86
C ALA A 715 -4.23 25.65 -18.13
N GLY A 716 -4.48 24.43 -18.62
CA GLY A 716 -3.43 23.42 -18.81
C GLY A 716 -2.83 22.92 -17.49
N GLU A 717 -3.62 22.94 -16.42
CA GLU A 717 -3.16 22.60 -15.07
C GLU A 717 -3.38 21.14 -14.71
N THR A 718 -2.69 20.70 -13.65
CA THR A 718 -2.79 19.36 -13.06
C THR A 718 -3.04 19.48 -11.56
N PHE A 719 -3.62 18.45 -10.93
CA PHE A 719 -3.88 18.44 -9.49
C PHE A 719 -2.58 18.52 -8.69
N TYR A 720 -1.59 17.68 -9.03
CA TYR A 720 -0.28 17.73 -8.38
C TYR A 720 0.53 18.97 -8.75
N GLY A 721 0.29 19.58 -9.92
CA GLY A 721 0.85 20.88 -10.28
C GLY A 721 0.34 22.00 -9.37
N ARG A 722 -0.98 22.07 -9.18
CA ARG A 722 -1.63 23.02 -8.25
C ARG A 722 -1.16 22.84 -6.80
N ALA A 723 -1.06 21.59 -6.33
CA ALA A 723 -0.61 21.30 -4.98
C ALA A 723 0.82 21.80 -4.71
N LYS A 724 1.74 21.63 -5.69
CA LYS A 724 3.11 22.16 -5.60
C LYS A 724 3.15 23.68 -5.52
N LEU A 725 2.33 24.37 -6.32
CA LEU A 725 2.24 25.83 -6.27
C LEU A 725 1.69 26.33 -4.93
N LYS A 726 0.64 25.67 -4.40
CA LYS A 726 0.06 26.00 -3.09
C LYS A 726 1.05 25.76 -1.94
N ALA A 727 1.88 24.72 -2.02
CA ALA A 727 2.88 24.45 -0.98
C ALA A 727 4.10 25.39 -1.03
N ALA A 728 4.34 26.05 -2.17
CA ALA A 728 5.43 27.01 -2.34
C ALA A 728 5.05 28.45 -1.95
N ALA A 729 3.75 28.76 -1.93
CA ALA A 729 3.19 30.01 -1.43
C ALA A 729 2.97 29.94 0.09
#